data_AF-A0A182R6A2-F1
#
_entry.id   AF-A0A182R6A2-F1
#
_cell.length_a   1.000
_cell.length_b   1.000
_cell.length_c   1.000
_cell.angle_alpha   90.00
_cell.angle_beta   90.00
_cell.angle_gamma   90.00
#
_symmetry.space_group_name_H-M   'P 1'
#
loop_
_entity.id
_entity.type
_entity.pdbx_description
1 polymer ?
#
loop_
_entity_poly.entity_id
_entity_poly.type
_entity_poly.pdbx_seq_one_letter_code
_entity_poly.pdbx_strand_id
1 'polypeptide(L)'
;MNHLRVALIRHQRLCRRAAAQCVSSSSYAVVLQQPSIPFTRLLSQSVRLCQTVPSAKQQEPSPAQGQEASSGKQKLPDSARLVEVLRSDAIVYRRVQLEKLNQLLAKPFEIPKDAYDFLLQCCGTLLCAETLETRMKIFEQFWFYLGEPQQHHWKVLLQVYRENERSITDVPAFLASIGEGIEKDAELYRGLIGVLAEKGDIAEMKLVGEMMKERDIPLTVDVINLMIRGYGRAGDLDGVQMVLETMSASNVSANGQTYGELMIAFLEDGMTERVIKMVREKGSQLDEKHILELLSLALGGKIQPELVRALFKLLPEEITTDGRIHPVLRNVLSGLIRSGQFDGMMVLLEELPAPQFRANENIDGYGSFLMVEMLRNDVPLDRLKKFLSMLIKTERNPRAFHVACECAAKAGHPYFSRLLAALAPLEDLRPHYFWPLFLQRSKADGEAGILSVLQTMKKLKVEPDQETLTQYVLPKLALTLKDSRAALKILEDCGVRMGVLMTPYISHLLYQNRFDDVLEIVRRYPTKLDTEALLWPLLLQANVNRSSAHQRKLCEVICAIKDRVTDARHDLGGQLLLELISNKKSKHDANSLRALLSEYDRFEIKISRMAAGVLKNHFGRAQKGAAAATGEAIDTLLKKVTDDQLTILSKELFDTIGVHPRDMNYDELECHLVELEQKKLNTRGVLRRLLQLSVREGRYKRALELKQKCDQAKVDQSSGMLASIIELYTKVGDPEQAGRTLEQLRKQFPGFIVDEHKIIDYAALLVERGQLDGARKILRERATAGGKLRGADDGSTSKNIWNLLTSTAQWAAASGRKATAPNNTTQQLLDFLVELGYCNYDNALLGPVLREYLLAGDKRTAIAEFQRIAKAKRRTPLQLEIVTLLVELTNGQDDADITPTEAKTLLSETIQIVSQIHGPVNTNNTLIVALAVAGTEAQLRRMLINPEVRINHEYILTQCEFLVGSGKLEPVLRLAKCSKGLANVRESDFLLLALGQYVRENNCDAAVQLFQRLLDEGDELKITTEFARKLSDLLEANNFEVPVGLQMYLK
;
A
#
# COMPACT_ATOMS: atom_id res chain seq x y z
N MET A 1 32.27 -63.12 9.05
CA MET A 1 33.67 -62.69 8.84
C MET A 1 33.76 -61.92 7.55
N ASN A 2 34.42 -60.77 7.62
CA ASN A 2 34.77 -59.87 6.53
C ASN A 2 35.23 -60.63 5.28
N HIS A 3 34.71 -60.25 4.12
CA HIS A 3 35.43 -60.00 2.85
C HIS A 3 34.41 -59.64 1.76
N LEU A 4 33.52 -58.68 2.04
CA LEU A 4 32.56 -58.08 1.09
C LEU A 4 32.78 -56.56 1.07
N ARG A 5 33.97 -56.18 0.63
CA ARG A 5 34.42 -54.80 0.40
C ARG A 5 35.28 -54.83 -0.87
N VAL A 6 34.94 -53.97 -1.84
CA VAL A 6 35.88 -53.38 -2.83
C VAL A 6 36.07 -54.08 -4.20
N ALA A 7 35.02 -54.49 -4.93
CA ALA A 7 35.21 -54.84 -6.36
C ALA A 7 34.08 -54.47 -7.33
N LEU A 8 33.30 -53.42 -7.05
CA LEU A 8 32.33 -52.85 -8.01
C LEU A 8 32.52 -51.34 -8.19
N ILE A 9 33.78 -50.90 -8.17
CA ILE A 9 34.21 -49.58 -8.67
C ILE A 9 34.85 -49.80 -10.04
N ARG A 10 34.07 -49.68 -11.10
CA ARG A 10 34.46 -49.35 -12.49
C ARG A 10 33.22 -49.50 -13.38
N HIS A 11 32.35 -48.49 -13.40
CA HIS A 11 31.48 -48.13 -14.55
C HIS A 11 30.58 -46.94 -14.20
N GLN A 12 31.20 -45.82 -13.80
CA GLN A 12 30.59 -44.49 -13.90
C GLN A 12 31.47 -43.63 -14.80
N ARG A 13 30.81 -42.86 -15.67
CA ARG A 13 31.33 -41.93 -16.70
C ARG A 13 31.47 -42.55 -18.09
N LEU A 14 30.36 -42.56 -18.81
CA LEU A 14 30.24 -41.97 -20.15
C LEU A 14 28.74 -41.80 -20.47
N CYS A 15 28.41 -40.79 -21.28
CA CYS A 15 27.08 -40.43 -21.79
C CYS A 15 26.23 -39.45 -20.93
N ARG A 16 26.73 -38.22 -20.87
CA ARG A 16 25.91 -37.01 -21.02
C ARG A 16 25.29 -36.95 -22.43
N ARG A 17 24.11 -36.33 -22.53
CA ARG A 17 23.41 -35.76 -23.72
C ARG A 17 22.74 -36.74 -24.69
N ALA A 18 21.40 -36.80 -24.64
CA ALA A 18 20.45 -36.58 -25.75
C ALA A 18 19.06 -37.11 -25.38
N ALA A 19 18.03 -36.23 -25.41
CA ALA A 19 16.65 -36.53 -25.84
C ALA A 19 15.75 -35.33 -25.54
N ALA A 20 15.62 -34.44 -26.51
CA ALA A 20 14.44 -33.63 -26.71
C ALA A 20 13.51 -34.37 -27.69
N GLN A 21 12.21 -34.06 -27.59
CA GLN A 21 11.11 -34.26 -28.54
C GLN A 21 10.23 -35.53 -28.47
N CYS A 22 8.93 -35.23 -28.29
CA CYS A 22 7.71 -35.92 -28.74
C CYS A 22 7.39 -37.28 -28.07
N VAL A 23 6.19 -37.57 -27.56
CA VAL A 23 4.85 -37.47 -28.17
C VAL A 23 3.73 -37.52 -27.09
N SER A 24 2.74 -36.65 -27.29
CA SER A 24 1.29 -36.69 -26.97
C SER A 24 0.65 -37.57 -25.87
N SER A 25 -0.25 -36.91 -25.11
CA SER A 25 -1.62 -37.34 -24.74
C SER A 25 -1.92 -38.80 -24.42
N SER A 26 -2.32 -39.08 -23.17
CA SER A 26 -3.69 -39.48 -22.86
C SER A 26 -3.94 -39.49 -21.34
N SER A 27 -5.17 -39.12 -21.01
CA SER A 27 -5.90 -39.27 -19.75
C SER A 27 -5.70 -40.62 -19.06
N TYR A 28 -5.54 -40.63 -17.73
CA TYR A 28 -6.51 -41.21 -16.77
C TYR A 28 -6.00 -41.04 -15.32
N ALA A 29 -6.95 -40.98 -14.40
CA ALA A 29 -6.75 -41.00 -12.96
C ALA A 29 -5.87 -42.17 -12.48
N VAL A 30 -4.95 -41.86 -11.56
CA VAL A 30 -4.24 -42.81 -10.69
C VAL A 30 -4.09 -42.05 -9.36
N VAL A 31 -4.97 -42.23 -8.37
CA VAL A 31 -4.90 -43.31 -7.38
C VAL A 31 -3.43 -43.66 -7.08
N LEU A 32 -2.75 -42.82 -6.30
CA LEU A 32 -1.66 -43.33 -5.50
C LEU A 32 -2.30 -44.17 -4.39
N GLN A 33 -2.49 -45.47 -4.68
CA GLN A 33 -2.41 -46.50 -3.67
C GLN A 33 -1.13 -46.24 -2.88
N GLN A 34 -1.31 -45.82 -1.63
CA GLN A 34 -0.26 -45.87 -0.63
C GLN A 34 0.28 -47.31 -0.60
N PRO A 35 1.60 -47.54 -0.53
CA PRO A 35 2.05 -48.77 0.07
C PRO A 35 1.52 -48.75 1.51
N SER A 36 0.65 -49.70 1.85
CA SER A 36 0.23 -49.95 3.23
C SER A 36 1.45 -50.34 4.04
N ILE A 37 2.15 -49.35 4.57
CA ILE A 37 3.20 -49.52 5.57
C ILE A 37 2.50 -49.37 6.92
N PRO A 38 2.62 -50.33 7.85
CA PRO A 38 2.02 -50.22 9.17
C PRO A 38 2.48 -48.92 9.85
N PHE A 39 1.53 -48.09 10.26
CA PHE A 39 1.71 -46.74 10.78
C PHE A 39 2.53 -46.64 12.09
N THR A 40 3.00 -47.76 12.64
CA THR A 40 3.79 -47.86 13.88
C THR A 40 5.30 -47.75 13.68
N ARG A 41 5.83 -47.61 12.44
CA ARG A 41 7.29 -47.54 12.20
C ARG A 41 7.90 -46.14 12.07
N LEU A 42 7.11 -45.06 12.01
CA LEU A 42 7.64 -43.72 11.71
C LEU A 42 8.36 -43.03 12.88
N LEU A 43 8.03 -43.34 14.14
CA LEU A 43 8.80 -42.86 15.31
C LEU A 43 10.22 -43.47 15.38
N SER A 44 10.45 -44.63 14.74
CA SER A 44 11.77 -45.25 14.69
C SER A 44 12.71 -44.65 13.63
N GLN A 45 12.18 -43.89 12.67
CA GLN A 45 12.97 -43.28 11.59
C GLN A 45 13.45 -41.87 11.93
N SER A 46 12.67 -41.08 12.68
CA SER A 46 13.11 -39.79 13.22
C SER A 46 14.29 -39.92 14.18
N VAL A 47 14.38 -41.03 14.93
CA VAL A 47 15.50 -41.33 15.83
C VAL A 47 16.76 -41.84 15.08
N ARG A 48 16.62 -42.45 13.89
CA ARG A 48 17.78 -42.91 13.09
C ARG A 48 18.38 -41.85 12.18
N LEU A 49 17.66 -40.79 11.84
CA LEU A 49 18.22 -39.66 11.08
C LEU A 49 19.20 -38.80 11.90
N CYS A 50 19.28 -39.02 13.21
CA CYS A 50 20.29 -38.41 14.09
C CYS A 50 21.70 -39.01 13.99
N GLN A 51 21.95 -40.03 13.15
CA GLN A 51 23.26 -40.72 13.10
C GLN A 51 24.07 -40.57 11.80
N THR A 52 23.68 -39.70 10.87
CA THR A 52 24.54 -39.38 9.70
C THR A 52 24.59 -37.89 9.41
N VAL A 53 25.28 -37.14 10.27
CA VAL A 53 25.92 -35.88 9.88
C VAL A 53 27.32 -36.24 9.36
N PRO A 54 27.75 -35.79 8.16
CA PRO A 54 29.13 -35.95 7.73
C PRO A 54 30.04 -35.14 8.65
N SER A 55 30.95 -35.83 9.35
CA SER A 55 32.08 -35.19 10.03
C SER A 55 32.99 -34.53 8.99
N ALA A 56 33.13 -33.21 9.05
CA ALA A 56 34.16 -32.46 8.33
C ALA A 56 34.60 -31.21 9.11
N LYS A 57 35.64 -31.43 9.92
CA LYS A 57 36.70 -30.51 10.41
C LYS A 57 36.29 -29.24 11.16
N GLN A 58 36.57 -29.31 12.46
CA GLN A 58 36.85 -28.20 13.37
C GLN A 58 37.84 -27.19 12.74
N GLN A 59 37.45 -25.93 12.70
CA GLN A 59 38.38 -24.79 12.84
C GLN A 59 38.07 -24.15 14.18
N GLU A 60 39.09 -24.07 15.04
CA GLU A 60 39.00 -23.46 16.37
C GLU A 60 38.66 -21.96 16.28
N PRO A 61 37.90 -21.42 17.26
CA PRO A 61 37.59 -20.01 17.34
C PRO A 61 38.72 -19.23 18.03
N SER A 62 39.28 -18.23 17.35
CA SER A 62 40.11 -17.20 17.98
C SER A 62 39.26 -16.17 18.73
N PRO A 63 39.75 -15.58 19.84
CA PRO A 63 38.91 -14.98 20.86
C PRO A 63 38.56 -13.51 20.52
N ALA A 64 37.26 -13.19 20.49
CA ALA A 64 36.79 -11.81 20.48
C ALA A 64 36.27 -11.44 21.86
N GLN A 65 37.08 -10.69 22.60
CA GLN A 65 36.73 -10.04 23.85
C GLN A 65 36.04 -8.69 23.56
N GLY A 66 34.88 -8.49 24.20
CA GLY A 66 34.36 -7.22 24.71
C GLY A 66 34.02 -6.11 23.71
N GLN A 67 32.75 -6.00 23.31
CA GLN A 67 32.17 -4.71 22.92
C GLN A 67 30.84 -4.48 23.63
N GLU A 68 30.87 -3.51 24.54
CA GLU A 68 29.71 -2.91 25.18
C GLU A 68 28.85 -2.13 24.17
N ALA A 69 27.59 -1.97 24.57
CA ALA A 69 26.43 -1.61 23.77
C ALA A 69 26.53 -0.24 23.06
N SER A 70 26.08 -0.19 21.80
CA SER A 70 25.53 1.02 21.18
C SER A 70 24.12 0.74 20.67
N SER A 71 23.13 1.36 21.30
CA SER A 71 21.71 1.34 20.99
C SER A 71 21.40 2.06 19.67
N GLY A 72 21.59 1.38 18.54
CA GLY A 72 20.94 1.70 17.29
C GLY A 72 19.61 0.94 17.22
N LYS A 73 18.49 1.62 16.95
CA LYS A 73 17.20 0.98 16.67
C LYS A 73 17.34 0.06 15.45
N GLN A 74 17.65 -1.22 15.69
CA GLN A 74 17.62 -2.27 14.69
C GLN A 74 16.17 -2.40 14.19
N LYS A 75 15.95 -2.29 12.88
CA LYS A 75 14.68 -2.72 12.28
C LYS A 75 14.52 -4.20 12.63
N LEU A 76 13.47 -4.56 13.36
CA LEU A 76 13.17 -5.98 13.61
C LEU A 76 13.11 -6.75 12.29
N PRO A 77 13.70 -7.95 12.20
CA PRO A 77 13.58 -8.82 11.03
C PRO A 77 12.10 -9.12 10.75
N ASP A 78 11.74 -9.24 9.47
CA ASP A 78 10.34 -9.41 9.04
C ASP A 78 9.67 -10.65 9.65
N SER A 79 10.44 -11.70 9.95
CA SER A 79 9.99 -12.90 10.67
C SER A 79 9.52 -12.60 12.09
N ALA A 80 10.25 -11.78 12.86
CA ALA A 80 9.87 -11.40 14.22
C ALA A 80 8.58 -10.55 14.23
N ARG A 81 8.42 -9.66 13.26
CA ARG A 81 7.18 -8.90 13.09
C ARG A 81 5.99 -9.80 12.79
N LEU A 82 6.19 -10.82 11.94
CA LEU A 82 5.14 -11.77 11.59
C LEU A 82 4.73 -12.63 12.79
N VAL A 83 5.69 -13.01 13.65
CA VAL A 83 5.41 -13.68 14.94
C VAL A 83 4.58 -12.78 15.86
N GLU A 84 4.92 -11.50 16.01
CA GLU A 84 4.13 -10.56 16.82
C GLU A 84 2.69 -10.39 16.30
N VAL A 85 2.53 -10.32 14.97
CA VAL A 85 1.21 -10.31 14.33
C VAL A 85 0.42 -11.59 14.65
N LEU A 86 1.07 -12.76 14.59
CA LEU A 86 0.44 -14.03 14.94
C LEU A 86 0.05 -14.09 16.42
N ARG A 87 0.87 -13.56 17.34
CA ARG A 87 0.54 -13.45 18.77
C ARG A 87 -0.67 -12.55 18.98
N SER A 88 -0.71 -11.39 18.32
CA SER A 88 -1.87 -10.49 18.34
C SER A 88 -3.13 -11.18 17.80
N ASP A 89 -3.03 -11.87 16.67
CA ASP A 89 -4.17 -12.59 16.07
C ASP A 89 -4.68 -13.69 17.02
N ALA A 90 -3.78 -14.45 17.65
CA ALA A 90 -4.12 -15.49 18.61
C ALA A 90 -4.85 -14.94 19.85
N ILE A 91 -4.45 -13.76 20.35
CA ILE A 91 -5.10 -13.13 21.51
C ILE A 91 -6.47 -12.55 21.13
N VAL A 92 -6.54 -11.82 20.02
CA VAL A 92 -7.75 -11.07 19.63
C VAL A 92 -8.82 -12.00 19.03
N TYR A 93 -8.42 -12.93 18.17
CA TYR A 93 -9.36 -13.76 17.41
C TYR A 93 -9.42 -15.22 17.90
N ARG A 94 -8.57 -15.62 18.86
CA ARG A 94 -8.37 -17.03 19.26
C ARG A 94 -8.14 -17.94 18.04
N ARG A 95 -7.42 -17.44 17.03
CA ARG A 95 -7.13 -18.13 15.77
C ARG A 95 -5.90 -17.54 15.10
N VAL A 96 -5.16 -18.37 14.35
CA VAL A 96 -4.06 -17.95 13.47
C VAL A 96 -4.30 -18.33 12.01
N GLN A 97 -3.60 -17.64 11.09
CA GLN A 97 -3.70 -17.88 9.65
C GLN A 97 -2.57 -18.81 9.18
N LEU A 98 -2.94 -19.90 8.50
CA LEU A 98 -1.99 -20.89 7.98
C LEU A 98 -1.00 -20.26 6.99
N GLU A 99 -1.44 -19.30 6.18
CA GLU A 99 -0.60 -18.63 5.17
C GLU A 99 0.58 -17.90 5.82
N LYS A 100 0.38 -17.29 7.00
CA LYS A 100 1.43 -16.62 7.77
C LYS A 100 2.43 -17.63 8.35
N LEU A 101 1.96 -18.79 8.83
CA LEU A 101 2.84 -19.86 9.30
C LEU A 101 3.69 -20.43 8.15
N ASN A 102 3.09 -20.62 6.97
CA ASN A 102 3.81 -21.06 5.78
C ASN A 102 4.86 -20.04 5.31
N GLN A 103 4.61 -18.73 5.46
CA GLN A 103 5.60 -17.69 5.19
C GLN A 103 6.82 -17.78 6.13
N LEU A 104 6.60 -18.11 7.42
CA LEU A 104 7.70 -18.37 8.36
C LEU A 104 8.48 -19.63 7.98
N LEU A 105 7.77 -20.70 7.61
CA LEU A 105 8.39 -21.96 7.17
C LEU A 105 9.16 -21.84 5.85
N ALA A 106 8.86 -20.84 5.02
CA ALA A 106 9.66 -20.53 3.84
C ALA A 106 11.05 -19.96 4.21
N LYS A 107 11.23 -19.45 5.43
CA LYS A 107 12.48 -18.87 5.94
C LYS A 107 12.77 -19.33 7.38
N PRO A 108 12.98 -20.65 7.60
CA PRO A 108 13.00 -21.24 8.94
C PRO A 108 14.19 -20.77 9.80
N PHE A 109 15.32 -20.40 9.17
CA PHE A 109 16.53 -19.94 9.85
C PHE A 109 16.46 -18.49 10.35
N GLU A 110 15.46 -17.71 9.92
CA GLU A 110 15.22 -16.34 10.38
C GLU A 110 14.25 -16.28 11.58
N ILE A 111 13.70 -17.43 12.01
CA ILE A 111 12.73 -17.50 13.10
C ILE A 111 13.45 -17.34 14.44
N PRO A 112 13.03 -16.42 15.33
CA PRO A 112 13.58 -16.30 16.68
C PRO A 112 13.41 -17.59 17.47
N LYS A 113 14.44 -18.02 18.20
CA LYS A 113 14.41 -19.28 18.97
C LYS A 113 13.32 -19.32 20.03
N ASP A 114 13.09 -18.20 20.69
CA ASP A 114 12.04 -17.95 21.69
C ASP A 114 10.62 -17.92 21.10
N ALA A 115 10.48 -17.86 19.77
CA ALA A 115 9.17 -17.92 19.11
C ALA A 115 8.65 -19.36 18.94
N TYR A 116 9.52 -20.37 18.98
CA TYR A 116 9.14 -21.75 18.63
C TYR A 116 8.07 -22.32 19.55
N ASP A 117 8.10 -22.05 20.85
CA ASP A 117 7.05 -22.48 21.78
C ASP A 117 5.66 -22.03 21.34
N PHE A 118 5.54 -20.75 20.99
CA PHE A 118 4.30 -20.18 20.51
C PHE A 118 3.90 -20.73 19.13
N LEU A 119 4.85 -20.90 18.21
CA LEU A 119 4.58 -21.44 16.88
C LEU A 119 4.15 -22.91 16.92
N LEU A 120 4.71 -23.70 17.82
CA LEU A 120 4.27 -25.07 18.08
C LEU A 120 2.86 -25.08 18.67
N GLN A 121 2.56 -24.23 19.66
CA GLN A 121 1.22 -24.08 20.22
C GLN A 121 0.18 -23.63 19.18
N CYS A 122 0.56 -22.79 18.22
CA CYS A 122 -0.30 -22.39 17.10
C CYS A 122 -0.83 -23.58 16.30
N CYS A 123 -0.11 -24.70 16.28
CA CYS A 123 -0.48 -25.90 15.54
C CYS A 123 -1.55 -26.75 16.26
N GLY A 124 -2.08 -26.32 17.39
CA GLY A 124 -3.20 -26.95 18.08
C GLY A 124 -4.56 -26.36 17.69
N THR A 125 -5.34 -25.99 18.69
CA THR A 125 -6.69 -25.42 18.58
C THR A 125 -6.73 -24.09 17.83
N LEU A 126 -5.64 -23.33 17.75
CA LEU A 126 -5.60 -22.03 17.07
C LEU A 126 -5.71 -22.12 15.53
N LEU A 127 -5.49 -23.30 14.93
CA LEU A 127 -5.71 -23.55 13.50
C LEU A 127 -7.09 -24.18 13.23
N CYS A 128 -8.15 -23.67 13.88
CA CYS A 128 -9.54 -24.17 13.79
C CYS A 128 -10.02 -24.56 12.37
N ALA A 129 -9.60 -23.81 11.35
CA ALA A 129 -10.03 -24.01 9.97
C ALA A 129 -9.30 -25.13 9.20
N GLU A 130 -8.18 -25.64 9.74
CA GLU A 130 -7.38 -26.68 9.11
C GLU A 130 -7.66 -28.06 9.72
N THR A 131 -7.40 -29.13 8.96
CA THR A 131 -7.56 -30.52 9.42
C THR A 131 -6.50 -30.90 10.45
N LEU A 132 -6.80 -31.91 11.29
CA LEU A 132 -5.85 -32.42 12.28
C LEU A 132 -4.53 -32.88 11.62
N GLU A 133 -4.62 -33.49 10.45
CA GLU A 133 -3.45 -33.90 9.67
C GLU A 133 -2.59 -32.71 9.20
N THR A 134 -3.21 -31.66 8.67
CA THR A 134 -2.49 -30.47 8.20
C THR A 134 -1.82 -29.77 9.36
N ARG A 135 -2.51 -29.62 10.50
CA ARG A 135 -1.95 -29.07 11.73
C ARG A 135 -0.71 -29.83 12.19
N MET A 136 -0.77 -31.16 12.18
CA MET A 136 0.35 -32.02 12.55
C MET A 136 1.51 -31.94 11.56
N LYS A 137 1.25 -31.86 10.25
CA LYS A 137 2.32 -31.66 9.25
C LYS A 137 3.09 -30.36 9.49
N ILE A 138 2.40 -29.27 9.82
CA ILE A 138 3.03 -27.99 10.13
C ILE A 138 3.80 -28.05 11.45
N PHE A 139 3.21 -28.70 12.47
CA PHE A 139 3.89 -28.96 13.74
C PHE A 139 5.20 -29.72 13.54
N GLU A 140 5.19 -30.80 12.77
CA GLU A 140 6.37 -31.63 12.48
C GLU A 140 7.48 -30.82 11.78
N GLN A 141 7.12 -29.88 10.90
CA GLN A 141 8.09 -29.00 10.26
C GLN A 141 8.73 -28.03 11.26
N PHE A 142 7.96 -27.36 12.11
CA PHE A 142 8.52 -26.52 13.16
C PHE A 142 9.34 -27.32 14.17
N TRP A 143 8.88 -28.52 14.54
CA TRP A 143 9.60 -29.43 15.43
C TRP A 143 10.96 -29.85 14.85
N PHE A 144 11.03 -30.11 13.53
CA PHE A 144 12.28 -30.41 12.85
C PHE A 144 13.26 -29.24 12.87
N TYR A 145 12.79 -28.01 12.62
CA TYR A 145 13.66 -26.82 12.60
C TYR A 145 14.05 -26.30 14.00
N LEU A 146 13.33 -26.71 15.05
CA LEU A 146 13.68 -26.41 16.44
C LEU A 146 15.07 -26.96 16.82
N GLY A 147 15.44 -28.14 16.32
CA GLY A 147 16.67 -28.84 16.70
C GLY A 147 16.48 -29.70 17.95
N GLU A 148 17.36 -29.58 18.96
CA GLU A 148 17.29 -30.37 20.20
C GLU A 148 16.19 -29.84 21.15
N PRO A 149 15.13 -30.63 21.42
CA PRO A 149 14.00 -30.17 22.22
C PRO A 149 14.33 -30.20 23.73
N GLN A 150 14.08 -29.07 24.40
CA GLN A 150 14.11 -28.96 25.87
C GLN A 150 12.82 -29.47 26.54
N GLN A 151 12.86 -29.68 27.86
CA GLN A 151 11.74 -30.21 28.67
C GLN A 151 10.39 -29.48 28.46
N HIS A 152 10.39 -28.15 28.31
CA HIS A 152 9.16 -27.39 28.08
C HIS A 152 8.55 -27.64 26.68
N HIS A 153 9.37 -27.87 25.65
CA HIS A 153 8.89 -28.20 24.30
C HIS A 153 8.12 -29.53 24.28
N TRP A 154 8.52 -30.50 25.11
CA TRP A 154 7.81 -31.78 25.25
C TRP A 154 6.43 -31.61 25.90
N LYS A 155 6.30 -30.67 26.85
CA LYS A 155 4.99 -30.30 27.42
C LYS A 155 4.09 -29.68 26.35
N VAL A 156 4.64 -28.80 25.50
CA VAL A 156 3.92 -28.22 24.35
C VAL A 156 3.53 -29.31 23.35
N LEU A 157 4.41 -30.28 23.07
CA LEU A 157 4.11 -31.42 22.20
C LEU A 157 2.92 -32.22 22.72
N LEU A 158 2.91 -32.58 24.01
CA LEU A 158 1.78 -33.31 24.61
C LEU A 158 0.48 -32.50 24.54
N GLN A 159 0.54 -31.19 24.78
CA GLN A 159 -0.61 -30.31 24.61
C GLN A 159 -1.13 -30.34 23.16
N VAL A 160 -0.26 -30.17 22.16
CA VAL A 160 -0.66 -30.16 20.75
C VAL A 160 -1.14 -31.54 20.29
N TYR A 161 -0.54 -32.62 20.79
CA TYR A 161 -0.98 -34.00 20.52
C TYR A 161 -2.38 -34.22 21.08
N ARG A 162 -2.66 -33.72 22.27
CA ARG A 162 -3.99 -33.75 22.86
C ARG A 162 -4.99 -32.99 21.99
N GLU A 163 -4.68 -31.74 21.64
CA GLU A 163 -5.54 -30.87 20.85
C GLU A 163 -5.78 -31.36 19.41
N ASN A 164 -4.88 -32.18 18.88
CA ASN A 164 -4.99 -32.79 17.55
C ASN A 164 -5.38 -34.28 17.58
N GLU A 165 -5.83 -34.79 18.73
CA GLU A 165 -6.23 -36.18 18.93
C GLU A 165 -5.18 -37.17 18.37
N ARG A 166 -3.92 -37.01 18.75
CA ARG A 166 -2.82 -37.91 18.36
C ARG A 166 -2.59 -38.95 19.46
N SER A 167 -2.50 -40.23 19.10
CA SER A 167 -2.25 -41.30 20.05
C SER A 167 -0.76 -41.49 20.34
N ILE A 168 -0.45 -41.97 21.55
CA ILE A 168 0.86 -42.47 21.96
C ILE A 168 0.68 -43.96 22.24
N THR A 169 1.37 -44.81 21.47
CA THR A 169 1.16 -46.28 21.48
C THR A 169 2.15 -47.04 22.36
N ASP A 170 3.14 -46.36 22.95
CA ASP A 170 4.13 -46.94 23.86
C ASP A 170 4.64 -45.84 24.80
N VAL A 171 3.97 -45.71 25.95
CA VAL A 171 4.31 -44.72 26.97
C VAL A 171 5.75 -44.89 27.48
N PRO A 172 6.21 -46.11 27.86
CA PRO A 172 7.58 -46.32 28.31
C PRO A 172 8.63 -45.87 27.29
N ALA A 173 8.47 -46.23 26.01
CA ALA A 173 9.40 -45.82 24.96
C ALA A 173 9.36 -44.31 24.72
N PHE A 174 8.18 -43.70 24.80
CA PHE A 174 8.04 -42.24 24.72
C PHE A 174 8.81 -41.56 25.85
N LEU A 175 8.61 -41.96 27.12
CA LEU A 175 9.33 -41.39 28.25
C LEU A 175 10.85 -41.58 28.13
N ALA A 176 11.31 -42.75 27.67
CA ALA A 176 12.72 -43.01 27.41
C ALA A 176 13.32 -42.07 26.35
N SER A 177 12.53 -41.62 25.37
CA SER A 177 12.99 -40.71 24.31
C SER A 177 13.23 -39.27 24.78
N ILE A 178 12.69 -38.88 25.93
CA ILE A 178 12.78 -37.50 26.44
C ILE A 178 14.01 -37.32 27.37
N GLY A 179 14.50 -38.39 28.01
CA GLY A 179 15.77 -38.43 28.76
C GLY A 179 15.65 -38.53 30.29
N GLU A 180 16.80 -38.62 30.97
CA GLU A 180 16.88 -38.74 32.43
C GLU A 180 16.57 -37.40 33.13
N GLY A 181 15.67 -37.41 34.12
CA GLY A 181 15.22 -36.22 34.87
C GLY A 181 13.70 -35.98 34.89
N ILE A 182 12.94 -36.81 34.17
CA ILE A 182 11.49 -36.66 33.95
C ILE A 182 10.63 -37.43 34.93
N GLU A 183 11.22 -38.41 35.60
CA GLU A 183 10.52 -39.37 36.44
C GLU A 183 9.66 -38.72 37.54
N LYS A 184 9.95 -37.47 37.94
CA LYS A 184 9.17 -36.73 38.94
C LYS A 184 8.44 -35.49 38.39
N ASP A 185 8.38 -35.28 37.07
CA ASP A 185 7.70 -34.12 36.49
C ASP A 185 6.18 -34.36 36.38
N ALA A 186 5.44 -33.95 37.41
CA ALA A 186 3.99 -34.10 37.49
C ALA A 186 3.23 -33.48 36.30
N GLU A 187 3.74 -32.39 35.69
CA GLU A 187 3.07 -31.75 34.55
C GLU A 187 3.18 -32.59 33.27
N LEU A 188 4.29 -33.31 33.09
CA LEU A 188 4.48 -34.19 31.93
C LEU A 188 3.54 -35.40 32.01
N TYR A 189 3.44 -36.03 33.19
CA TYR A 189 2.49 -37.13 33.42
C TYR A 189 1.03 -36.68 33.24
N ARG A 190 0.68 -35.49 33.74
CA ARG A 190 -0.64 -34.89 33.48
C ARG A 190 -0.90 -34.71 31.98
N GLY A 191 0.07 -34.17 31.23
CA GLY A 191 -0.01 -34.01 29.78
C GLY A 191 -0.21 -35.34 29.06
N LEU A 192 0.51 -36.38 29.49
CA LEU A 192 0.43 -37.72 28.93
C LEU A 192 -0.94 -38.35 29.15
N ILE A 193 -1.47 -38.32 30.38
CA ILE A 193 -2.84 -38.75 30.67
C ILE A 193 -3.83 -37.97 29.81
N GLY A 194 -3.60 -36.67 29.61
CA GLY A 194 -4.46 -35.84 28.78
C GLY A 194 -4.51 -36.31 27.31
N VAL A 195 -3.38 -36.66 26.71
CA VAL A 195 -3.32 -37.20 25.35
C VAL A 195 -4.08 -38.53 25.24
N LEU A 196 -3.84 -39.43 26.20
CA LEU A 196 -4.49 -40.75 26.22
C LEU A 196 -5.99 -40.64 26.46
N ALA A 197 -6.41 -39.68 27.29
CA ALA A 197 -7.82 -39.41 27.60
C ALA A 197 -8.61 -38.97 26.37
N GLU A 198 -8.07 -38.12 25.49
CA GLU A 198 -8.81 -37.73 24.25
C GLU A 198 -9.06 -38.92 23.32
N LYS A 199 -8.20 -39.95 23.38
CA LYS A 199 -8.39 -41.19 22.62
C LYS A 199 -9.25 -42.23 23.31
N GLY A 200 -9.46 -42.10 24.62
CA GLY A 200 -10.09 -43.15 25.43
C GLY A 200 -9.23 -44.40 25.59
N ASP A 201 -7.89 -44.27 25.57
CA ASP A 201 -6.99 -45.42 25.78
C ASP A 201 -6.85 -45.74 27.28
N ILE A 202 -7.82 -46.49 27.79
CA ILE A 202 -7.92 -46.80 29.22
C ILE A 202 -6.74 -47.65 29.72
N ALA A 203 -6.19 -48.51 28.86
CA ALA A 203 -5.10 -49.41 29.25
C ALA A 203 -3.82 -48.64 29.55
N GLU A 204 -3.39 -47.79 28.61
CA GLU A 204 -2.22 -46.93 28.79
C GLU A 204 -2.46 -45.87 29.88
N MET A 205 -3.68 -45.34 30.02
CA MET A 205 -4.01 -44.41 31.12
C MET A 205 -3.83 -45.06 32.50
N LYS A 206 -4.25 -46.31 32.67
CA LYS A 206 -4.05 -47.06 33.94
C LYS A 206 -2.57 -47.28 34.21
N LEU A 207 -1.79 -47.67 33.19
CA LEU A 207 -0.34 -47.81 33.29
C LEU A 207 0.33 -46.50 33.75
N VAL A 208 -0.03 -45.37 33.14
CA VAL A 208 0.50 -44.05 33.56
C VAL A 208 0.09 -43.72 34.99
N GLY A 209 -1.14 -44.04 35.40
CA GLY A 209 -1.61 -43.86 36.77
C GLY A 209 -0.85 -44.70 37.79
N GLU A 210 -0.50 -45.95 37.46
CA GLU A 210 0.35 -46.82 38.28
C GLU A 210 1.77 -46.25 38.39
N MET A 211 2.35 -45.83 37.26
CA MET A 211 3.65 -45.17 37.20
C MET A 211 3.72 -43.87 38.02
N MET A 212 2.61 -43.13 38.14
CA MET A 212 2.53 -41.96 39.03
C MET A 212 2.53 -42.36 40.51
N LYS A 213 1.80 -43.44 40.87
CA LYS A 213 1.79 -43.97 42.24
C LYS A 213 3.15 -44.50 42.67
N GLU A 214 3.83 -45.27 41.80
CA GLU A 214 5.17 -45.82 42.07
C GLU A 214 6.22 -44.74 42.30
N ARG A 215 6.01 -43.54 41.74
CA ARG A 215 6.93 -42.40 41.83
C ARG A 215 6.49 -41.33 42.83
N ASP A 216 5.50 -41.63 43.67
CA ASP A 216 4.93 -40.72 44.68
C ASP A 216 4.40 -39.39 44.10
N ILE A 217 3.89 -39.40 42.86
CA ILE A 217 3.27 -38.23 42.24
C ILE A 217 1.78 -38.20 42.62
N PRO A 218 1.29 -37.16 43.33
CA PRO A 218 -0.09 -37.11 43.79
C PRO A 218 -1.07 -36.96 42.63
N LEU A 219 -2.21 -37.65 42.71
CA LEU A 219 -3.34 -37.45 41.80
C LEU A 219 -4.02 -36.13 42.14
N THR A 220 -3.88 -35.15 41.26
CA THR A 220 -4.56 -33.85 41.38
C THR A 220 -5.98 -33.93 40.81
N VAL A 221 -6.81 -32.95 41.15
CA VAL A 221 -8.18 -32.80 40.58
C VAL A 221 -8.14 -32.80 39.04
N ASP A 222 -7.16 -32.11 38.44
CA ASP A 222 -6.96 -32.09 36.98
C ASP A 222 -6.76 -33.48 36.40
N VAL A 223 -5.94 -34.32 37.04
CA VAL A 223 -5.67 -35.69 36.57
C VAL A 223 -6.93 -36.54 36.67
N ILE A 224 -7.70 -36.40 37.76
CA ILE A 224 -8.99 -37.07 37.94
C ILE A 224 -9.98 -36.64 36.84
N ASN A 225 -10.07 -35.35 36.52
CA ASN A 225 -10.92 -34.83 35.45
C ASN A 225 -10.51 -35.39 34.06
N LEU A 226 -9.20 -35.50 33.79
CA LEU A 226 -8.70 -36.17 32.58
C LEU A 226 -9.05 -37.66 32.55
N MET A 227 -9.04 -38.33 33.71
CA MET A 227 -9.49 -39.72 33.80
C MET A 227 -10.98 -39.86 33.48
N ILE A 228 -11.83 -38.98 34.03
CA ILE A 228 -13.26 -38.93 33.69
C ILE A 228 -13.44 -38.75 32.18
N ARG A 229 -12.71 -37.82 31.56
CA ARG A 229 -12.73 -37.59 30.11
C ARG A 229 -12.34 -38.85 29.32
N GLY A 230 -11.29 -39.55 29.74
CA GLY A 230 -10.84 -40.79 29.09
C GLY A 230 -11.85 -41.93 29.18
N TYR A 231 -12.36 -42.23 30.37
CA TYR A 231 -13.43 -43.23 30.56
C TYR A 231 -14.70 -42.86 29.80
N GLY A 232 -15.08 -41.57 29.78
CA GLY A 232 -16.19 -41.04 28.99
C GLY A 232 -16.02 -41.26 27.49
N ARG A 233 -14.84 -40.94 26.93
CA ARG A 233 -14.49 -41.17 25.52
C ARG A 233 -14.53 -42.65 25.12
N ALA A 234 -14.21 -43.53 26.05
CA ALA A 234 -14.31 -44.98 25.87
C ALA A 234 -15.74 -45.53 26.03
N GLY A 235 -16.71 -44.72 26.46
CA GLY A 235 -18.08 -45.15 26.78
C GLY A 235 -18.20 -45.95 28.08
N ASP A 236 -17.17 -45.95 28.94
CA ASP A 236 -17.14 -46.70 30.20
C ASP A 236 -17.64 -45.83 31.36
N LEU A 237 -18.96 -45.73 31.50
CA LEU A 237 -19.60 -44.93 32.56
C LEU A 237 -19.42 -45.54 33.96
N ASP A 238 -19.22 -46.85 34.06
CA ASP A 238 -18.91 -47.52 35.32
C ASP A 238 -17.51 -47.10 35.80
N GLY A 239 -16.55 -47.02 34.88
CA GLY A 239 -15.23 -46.45 35.12
C GLY A 239 -15.28 -44.99 35.58
N VAL A 240 -16.13 -44.15 34.96
CA VAL A 240 -16.37 -42.77 35.40
C VAL A 240 -16.88 -42.73 36.85
N GLN A 241 -17.82 -43.60 37.21
CA GLN A 241 -18.37 -43.68 38.57
C GLN A 241 -17.31 -44.10 39.59
N MET A 242 -16.47 -45.10 39.26
CA MET A 242 -15.34 -45.52 40.11
C MET A 242 -14.33 -44.40 40.34
N VAL A 243 -14.06 -43.58 39.33
CA VAL A 243 -13.16 -42.41 39.45
C VAL A 243 -13.77 -41.35 40.38
N LEU A 244 -15.09 -41.11 40.33
CA LEU A 244 -15.78 -40.20 41.26
C LEU A 244 -15.77 -40.72 42.69
N GLU A 245 -15.94 -42.03 42.90
CA GLU A 245 -15.83 -42.64 44.23
C GLU A 245 -14.42 -42.49 44.78
N THR A 246 -13.40 -42.68 43.95
CA THR A 246 -11.99 -42.47 44.32
C THR A 246 -11.72 -41.01 44.70
N MET A 247 -12.33 -40.06 43.98
CA MET A 247 -12.26 -38.63 44.28
C MET A 247 -12.87 -38.32 45.66
N SER A 248 -14.03 -38.91 45.97
CA SER A 248 -14.70 -38.76 47.27
C SER A 248 -13.92 -39.39 48.42
N ALA A 249 -13.36 -40.59 48.22
CA ALA A 249 -12.54 -41.29 49.21
C ALA A 249 -11.22 -40.55 49.51
N SER A 250 -10.73 -39.76 48.56
CA SER A 250 -9.55 -38.91 48.71
C SER A 250 -9.84 -37.55 49.34
N ASN A 251 -11.08 -37.31 49.83
CA ASN A 251 -11.55 -36.02 50.35
C ASN A 251 -11.40 -34.85 49.36
N VAL A 252 -11.48 -35.13 48.06
CA VAL A 252 -11.41 -34.11 47.00
C VAL A 252 -12.83 -33.80 46.53
N SER A 253 -13.25 -32.53 46.56
CA SER A 253 -14.59 -32.13 46.14
C SER A 253 -14.68 -31.89 44.64
N ALA A 254 -15.73 -32.42 44.00
CA ALA A 254 -16.07 -32.11 42.61
C ALA A 254 -16.22 -30.60 42.40
N ASN A 255 -15.62 -30.07 41.34
CA ASN A 255 -15.67 -28.66 40.98
C ASN A 255 -16.36 -28.45 39.61
N GLY A 256 -16.41 -27.21 39.15
CA GLY A 256 -16.97 -26.84 37.85
C GLY A 256 -16.42 -27.67 36.68
N GLN A 257 -15.10 -27.89 36.66
CA GLN A 257 -14.44 -28.71 35.63
C GLN A 257 -14.87 -30.17 35.69
N THR A 258 -15.00 -30.74 36.90
CA THR A 258 -15.52 -32.11 37.08
C THR A 258 -16.93 -32.24 36.50
N TYR A 259 -17.82 -31.29 36.80
CA TYR A 259 -19.18 -31.30 36.23
C TYR A 259 -19.18 -31.13 34.70
N GLY A 260 -18.27 -30.30 34.16
CA GLY A 260 -18.10 -30.12 32.72
C GLY A 260 -17.70 -31.41 32.00
N GLU A 261 -16.66 -32.10 32.48
CA GLU A 261 -16.22 -33.37 31.88
C GLU A 261 -17.30 -34.46 32.01
N LEU A 262 -18.04 -34.50 33.12
CA LEU A 262 -19.17 -35.43 33.29
C LEU A 262 -20.29 -35.16 32.28
N MET A 263 -20.66 -33.89 32.07
CA MET A 263 -21.67 -33.53 31.07
C MET A 263 -21.22 -33.90 29.66
N ILE A 264 -19.92 -33.72 29.33
CA ILE A 264 -19.36 -34.11 28.03
C ILE A 264 -19.48 -35.63 27.85
N ALA A 265 -19.02 -36.41 28.84
CA ALA A 265 -19.11 -37.87 28.80
C ALA A 265 -20.55 -38.37 28.64
N PHE A 266 -21.50 -37.82 29.39
CA PHE A 266 -22.92 -38.18 29.27
C PHE A 266 -23.54 -37.75 27.94
N LEU A 267 -23.11 -36.63 27.36
CA LEU A 267 -23.63 -36.17 26.07
C LEU A 267 -23.12 -37.07 24.93
N GLU A 268 -21.86 -37.48 24.99
CA GLU A 268 -21.24 -38.38 24.01
C GLU A 268 -21.85 -39.79 24.05
N ASP A 269 -22.24 -40.27 25.23
CA ASP A 269 -23.00 -41.51 25.40
C ASP A 269 -24.51 -41.35 25.10
N GLY A 270 -24.96 -40.17 24.67
CA GLY A 270 -26.34 -39.91 24.24
C GLY A 270 -27.35 -39.69 25.38
N MET A 271 -26.90 -39.53 26.62
CA MET A 271 -27.75 -39.24 27.79
C MET A 271 -28.16 -37.76 27.89
N THR A 272 -28.72 -37.19 26.82
CA THR A 272 -29.01 -35.75 26.72
C THR A 272 -29.92 -35.22 27.84
N GLU A 273 -30.94 -35.97 28.25
CA GLU A 273 -31.87 -35.56 29.32
C GLU A 273 -31.15 -35.34 30.66
N ARG A 274 -30.19 -36.22 30.96
CA ARG A 274 -29.35 -36.10 32.17
C ARG A 274 -28.48 -34.84 32.09
N VAL A 275 -27.91 -34.56 30.91
CA VAL A 275 -27.12 -33.35 30.66
C VAL A 275 -27.98 -32.10 30.84
N ILE A 276 -29.19 -32.04 30.28
CA ILE A 276 -30.11 -30.89 30.45
C ILE A 276 -30.40 -30.63 31.94
N LYS A 277 -30.67 -31.69 32.71
CA LYS A 277 -30.88 -31.58 34.16
C LYS A 277 -29.63 -31.03 34.86
N MET A 278 -28.46 -31.56 34.55
CA MET A 278 -27.19 -31.10 35.14
C MET A 278 -26.87 -29.65 34.76
N VAL A 279 -27.14 -29.22 33.52
CA VAL A 279 -26.97 -27.83 33.08
C VAL A 279 -27.85 -26.88 33.90
N ARG A 280 -29.08 -27.28 34.25
CA ARG A 280 -29.95 -26.46 35.12
C ARG A 280 -29.48 -26.40 36.57
N GLU A 281 -28.98 -27.51 37.10
CA GLU A 281 -28.59 -27.63 38.52
C GLU A 281 -27.19 -27.05 38.81
N LYS A 282 -26.26 -27.22 37.86
CA LYS A 282 -24.82 -26.97 38.04
C LYS A 282 -24.20 -26.10 36.94
N GLY A 283 -24.98 -25.65 35.94
CA GLY A 283 -24.47 -24.91 34.79
C GLY A 283 -23.73 -23.62 35.12
N SER A 284 -24.11 -22.93 36.20
CA SER A 284 -23.43 -21.71 36.66
C SER A 284 -22.00 -21.95 37.17
N GLN A 285 -21.61 -23.21 37.37
CA GLN A 285 -20.26 -23.61 37.80
C GLN A 285 -19.36 -23.98 36.61
N LEU A 286 -19.88 -24.02 35.38
CA LEU A 286 -19.13 -24.44 34.21
C LEU A 286 -18.22 -23.32 33.69
N ASP A 287 -17.03 -23.71 33.23
CA ASP A 287 -16.12 -22.80 32.54
C ASP A 287 -16.58 -22.56 31.09
N GLU A 288 -16.26 -21.39 30.52
CA GLU A 288 -16.58 -21.01 29.13
C GLU A 288 -16.15 -22.11 28.13
N LYS A 289 -14.99 -22.72 28.35
CA LYS A 289 -14.46 -23.81 27.50
C LYS A 289 -15.39 -25.01 27.47
N HIS A 290 -15.88 -25.47 28.61
CA HIS A 290 -16.80 -26.61 28.70
C HIS A 290 -18.14 -26.30 28.08
N ILE A 291 -18.66 -25.07 28.26
CA ILE A 291 -19.92 -24.64 27.63
C ILE A 291 -19.80 -24.69 26.10
N LEU A 292 -18.70 -24.18 25.53
CA LEU A 292 -18.47 -24.19 24.08
C LEU A 292 -18.27 -25.60 23.52
N GLU A 293 -17.58 -26.47 24.24
CA GLU A 293 -17.38 -27.88 23.86
C GLU A 293 -18.72 -28.64 23.87
N LEU A 294 -19.50 -28.50 24.94
CA LEU A 294 -20.86 -29.06 25.04
C LEU A 294 -21.78 -28.54 23.94
N LEU A 295 -21.68 -27.24 23.60
CA LEU A 295 -22.44 -26.63 22.52
C LEU A 295 -22.04 -27.24 21.16
N SER A 296 -20.74 -27.39 20.90
CA SER A 296 -20.23 -28.03 19.68
C SER A 296 -20.69 -29.48 19.55
N LEU A 297 -20.68 -30.25 20.64
CA LEU A 297 -21.13 -31.64 20.67
C LEU A 297 -22.66 -31.75 20.48
N ALA A 298 -23.43 -30.90 21.16
CA ALA A 298 -24.90 -30.87 21.04
C ALA A 298 -25.35 -30.52 19.63
N LEU A 299 -24.61 -29.66 18.92
CA LEU A 299 -24.88 -29.26 17.54
C LEU A 299 -24.33 -30.25 16.50
N GLY A 300 -23.31 -31.03 16.86
CA GLY A 300 -22.73 -32.06 16.00
C GLY A 300 -23.44 -33.43 16.08
N GLY A 301 -24.18 -33.68 17.16
CA GLY A 301 -24.96 -34.90 17.36
C GLY A 301 -26.43 -34.76 16.97
N LYS A 302 -27.30 -35.49 17.68
CA LYS A 302 -28.75 -35.31 17.57
C LYS A 302 -29.13 -33.97 18.20
N ILE A 303 -29.40 -32.98 17.34
CA ILE A 303 -29.69 -31.61 17.78
C ILE A 303 -30.97 -31.60 18.63
N GLN A 304 -30.79 -31.23 19.90
CA GLN A 304 -31.87 -31.01 20.85
C GLN A 304 -31.95 -29.51 21.17
N PRO A 305 -32.94 -28.78 20.61
CA PRO A 305 -33.01 -27.32 20.75
C PRO A 305 -33.04 -26.84 22.20
N GLU A 306 -33.63 -27.62 23.10
CA GLU A 306 -33.66 -27.31 24.53
C GLU A 306 -32.27 -27.27 25.15
N LEU A 307 -31.42 -28.27 24.86
CA LEU A 307 -30.04 -28.31 25.36
C LEU A 307 -29.23 -27.15 24.78
N VAL A 308 -29.35 -26.89 23.47
CA VAL A 308 -28.65 -25.78 22.80
C VAL A 308 -29.02 -24.44 23.45
N ARG A 309 -30.31 -24.19 23.68
CA ARG A 309 -30.79 -22.96 24.36
C ARG A 309 -30.31 -22.86 25.80
N ALA A 310 -30.30 -23.96 26.52
CA ALA A 310 -29.82 -23.99 27.90
C ALA A 310 -28.34 -23.65 27.97
N LEU A 311 -27.51 -24.23 27.10
CA LEU A 311 -26.07 -23.93 27.01
C LEU A 311 -25.81 -22.52 26.50
N PHE A 312 -26.57 -22.04 25.52
CA PHE A 312 -26.43 -20.70 24.96
C PHE A 312 -26.71 -19.61 26.00
N LYS A 313 -27.67 -19.82 26.91
CA LYS A 313 -27.96 -18.91 28.04
C LYS A 313 -26.85 -18.84 29.09
N LEU A 314 -25.95 -19.82 29.14
CA LEU A 314 -24.81 -19.81 30.05
C LEU A 314 -23.61 -19.03 29.49
N LEU A 315 -23.63 -18.67 28.21
CA LEU A 315 -22.57 -17.85 27.61
C LEU A 315 -22.67 -16.40 28.11
N PRO A 316 -21.53 -15.70 28.28
CA PRO A 316 -21.50 -14.29 28.61
C PRO A 316 -22.34 -13.42 27.66
N GLU A 317 -22.94 -12.35 28.19
CA GLU A 317 -23.80 -11.44 27.42
C GLU A 317 -23.06 -10.80 26.24
N GLU A 318 -21.74 -10.56 26.36
CA GLU A 318 -20.91 -10.00 25.29
C GLU A 318 -20.86 -10.89 24.03
N ILE A 319 -21.06 -12.21 24.21
CA ILE A 319 -21.03 -13.19 23.12
C ILE A 319 -22.40 -13.30 22.44
N THR A 320 -23.49 -13.05 23.18
CA THR A 320 -24.86 -13.41 22.77
C THR A 320 -25.72 -12.21 22.36
N THR A 321 -25.38 -10.97 22.76
CA THR A 321 -26.27 -9.80 22.60
C THR A 321 -26.07 -8.98 21.32
N ASP A 322 -24.85 -8.84 20.79
CA ASP A 322 -24.54 -7.92 19.66
C ASP A 322 -25.07 -8.41 18.28
N GLY A 323 -25.61 -9.64 18.20
CA GLY A 323 -26.09 -10.28 16.96
C GLY A 323 -24.99 -10.57 15.91
N ARG A 324 -23.81 -9.97 16.08
CA ARG A 324 -22.58 -10.27 15.37
C ARG A 324 -22.01 -11.62 15.81
N ILE A 325 -21.32 -12.29 14.89
CA ILE A 325 -20.67 -13.56 15.20
C ILE A 325 -19.37 -13.27 15.95
N HIS A 326 -19.40 -13.44 17.28
CA HIS A 326 -18.22 -13.30 18.14
C HIS A 326 -17.08 -14.26 17.69
N PRO A 327 -15.80 -13.89 17.78
CA PRO A 327 -14.67 -14.73 17.33
C PRO A 327 -14.68 -16.15 17.91
N VAL A 328 -15.12 -16.30 19.15
CA VAL A 328 -15.23 -17.60 19.84
C VAL A 328 -16.29 -18.50 19.17
N LEU A 329 -17.49 -17.96 18.89
CA LEU A 329 -18.54 -18.70 18.18
C LEU A 329 -18.16 -18.97 16.72
N ARG A 330 -17.40 -18.06 16.09
CA ARG A 330 -16.82 -18.28 14.77
C ARG A 330 -15.97 -19.55 14.73
N ASN A 331 -15.16 -19.82 15.76
CA ASN A 331 -14.37 -21.05 15.83
C ASN A 331 -15.23 -22.32 15.93
N VAL A 332 -16.32 -22.27 16.70
CA VAL A 332 -17.30 -23.38 16.80
C VAL A 332 -17.96 -23.63 15.44
N LEU A 333 -18.40 -22.57 14.76
CA LEU A 333 -19.00 -22.66 13.42
C LEU A 333 -18.03 -23.24 12.38
N SER A 334 -16.78 -22.78 12.37
CA SER A 334 -15.71 -23.35 11.53
C SER A 334 -15.50 -24.85 11.83
N GLY A 335 -15.60 -25.24 13.11
CA GLY A 335 -15.54 -26.63 13.54
C GLY A 335 -16.67 -27.49 12.98
N LEU A 336 -17.91 -26.99 13.05
CA LEU A 336 -19.10 -27.66 12.54
C LEU A 336 -19.07 -27.83 11.01
N ILE A 337 -18.57 -26.84 10.27
CA ILE A 337 -18.40 -26.95 8.80
C ILE A 337 -17.44 -28.10 8.46
N ARG A 338 -16.30 -28.18 9.16
CA ARG A 338 -15.28 -29.21 8.92
C ARG A 338 -15.77 -30.61 9.28
N SER A 339 -16.56 -30.75 10.34
CA SER A 339 -17.17 -32.04 10.71
C SER A 339 -18.38 -32.40 9.84
N GLY A 340 -18.76 -31.55 8.88
CA GLY A 340 -19.90 -31.77 7.99
C GLY A 340 -21.27 -31.50 8.63
N GLN A 341 -21.29 -30.91 9.82
CA GLN A 341 -22.49 -30.67 10.64
C GLN A 341 -23.14 -29.32 10.31
N PHE A 342 -23.61 -29.17 9.07
CA PHE A 342 -24.17 -27.92 8.56
C PHE A 342 -25.50 -27.52 9.20
N ASP A 343 -26.30 -28.51 9.61
CA ASP A 343 -27.59 -28.24 10.25
C ASP A 343 -27.38 -27.65 11.65
N GLY A 344 -26.40 -28.16 12.41
CA GLY A 344 -25.96 -27.56 13.68
C GLY A 344 -25.42 -26.15 13.52
N MET A 345 -24.64 -25.89 12.46
CA MET A 345 -24.16 -24.55 12.13
C MET A 345 -25.33 -23.56 11.92
N MET A 346 -26.37 -23.96 11.18
CA MET A 346 -27.54 -23.11 10.95
C MET A 346 -28.33 -22.85 12.23
N VAL A 347 -28.55 -23.88 13.06
CA VAL A 347 -29.26 -23.74 14.35
C VAL A 347 -28.54 -22.76 15.28
N LEU A 348 -27.21 -22.83 15.38
CA LEU A 348 -26.44 -21.89 16.20
C LEU A 348 -26.58 -20.44 15.71
N LEU A 349 -26.62 -20.24 14.39
CA LEU A 349 -26.84 -18.92 13.81
C LEU A 349 -28.25 -18.41 14.05
N GLU A 350 -29.26 -19.28 14.03
CA GLU A 350 -30.66 -18.93 14.30
C GLU A 350 -30.90 -18.54 15.76
N GLU A 351 -30.18 -19.15 16.70
CA GLU A 351 -30.26 -18.82 18.14
C GLU A 351 -29.60 -17.46 18.48
N LEU A 352 -28.70 -16.94 17.63
CA LEU A 352 -28.18 -15.57 17.77
C LEU A 352 -29.27 -14.55 17.41
N PRO A 353 -29.30 -13.35 18.02
CA PRO A 353 -30.20 -12.29 17.57
C PRO A 353 -29.84 -11.84 16.15
N ALA A 354 -30.81 -11.24 15.44
CA ALA A 354 -30.55 -10.65 14.13
C ALA A 354 -29.60 -9.44 14.29
N PRO A 355 -28.54 -9.33 13.47
CA PRO A 355 -27.57 -8.25 13.59
C PRO A 355 -28.21 -6.89 13.28
N GLN A 356 -27.94 -5.89 14.12
CA GLN A 356 -28.34 -4.49 13.87
C GLN A 356 -27.17 -3.74 13.26
N PHE A 357 -27.26 -3.42 11.97
CA PHE A 357 -26.22 -2.67 11.28
C PHE A 357 -26.48 -1.17 11.36
N ARG A 358 -25.45 -0.39 11.68
CA ARG A 358 -25.49 1.09 11.58
C ARG A 358 -25.37 1.51 10.12
N ALA A 359 -25.81 2.72 9.76
CA ALA A 359 -25.85 3.22 8.38
C ALA A 359 -24.51 3.17 7.61
N ASN A 360 -23.36 3.08 8.31
CA ASN A 360 -22.03 3.03 7.72
C ASN A 360 -21.37 1.63 7.78
N GLU A 361 -22.07 0.61 8.25
CA GLU A 361 -21.53 -0.74 8.39
C GLU A 361 -21.89 -1.64 7.21
N ASN A 362 -20.94 -2.45 6.76
CA ASN A 362 -21.12 -3.32 5.60
C ASN A 362 -21.93 -4.58 5.96
N ILE A 363 -23.22 -4.56 5.64
CA ILE A 363 -24.17 -5.67 5.82
C ILE A 363 -23.70 -6.94 5.06
N ASP A 364 -23.08 -6.75 3.88
CA ASP A 364 -22.65 -7.86 3.01
C ASP A 364 -21.54 -8.72 3.67
N GLY A 365 -20.88 -8.19 4.71
CA GLY A 365 -19.82 -8.91 5.44
C GLY A 365 -20.30 -10.08 6.30
N TYR A 366 -21.59 -10.12 6.70
CA TYR A 366 -22.11 -11.14 7.60
C TYR A 366 -22.12 -12.52 6.95
N GLY A 367 -21.48 -13.50 7.60
CA GLY A 367 -21.39 -14.88 7.09
C GLY A 367 -20.41 -15.10 5.94
N SER A 368 -19.73 -14.06 5.44
CA SER A 368 -18.76 -14.17 4.34
C SER A 368 -17.65 -15.21 4.61
N PHE A 369 -17.11 -15.25 5.84
CA PHE A 369 -16.10 -16.23 6.21
C PHE A 369 -16.64 -17.68 6.20
N LEU A 370 -17.91 -17.88 6.55
CA LEU A 370 -18.55 -19.20 6.48
C LEU A 370 -18.69 -19.63 5.02
N MET A 371 -19.08 -18.71 4.13
CA MET A 371 -19.14 -19.01 2.69
C MET A 371 -17.78 -19.42 2.15
N VAL A 372 -16.70 -18.72 2.52
CA VAL A 372 -15.33 -19.09 2.15
C VAL A 372 -14.94 -20.46 2.69
N GLU A 373 -15.25 -20.75 3.96
CA GLU A 373 -14.92 -22.04 4.58
C GLU A 373 -15.75 -23.20 3.99
N MET A 374 -17.04 -22.98 3.70
CA MET A 374 -17.88 -23.96 3.01
C MET A 374 -17.39 -24.24 1.59
N LEU A 375 -16.92 -23.22 0.85
CA LEU A 375 -16.33 -23.42 -0.47
C LEU A 375 -14.98 -24.15 -0.38
N ARG A 376 -14.14 -23.85 0.62
CA ARG A 376 -12.86 -24.52 0.85
C ARG A 376 -13.02 -26.01 1.18
N ASN A 377 -14.10 -26.39 1.87
CA ASN A 377 -14.42 -27.77 2.22
C ASN A 377 -15.32 -28.47 1.19
N ASP A 378 -15.47 -27.93 -0.03
CA ASP A 378 -16.26 -28.50 -1.14
C ASP A 378 -17.71 -28.89 -0.75
N VAL A 379 -18.33 -28.12 0.16
CA VAL A 379 -19.66 -28.43 0.69
C VAL A 379 -20.68 -28.54 -0.47
N PRO A 380 -21.57 -29.55 -0.48
CA PRO A 380 -22.54 -29.71 -1.56
C PRO A 380 -23.34 -28.42 -1.83
N LEU A 381 -23.48 -28.06 -3.11
CA LEU A 381 -24.09 -26.80 -3.53
C LEU A 381 -25.49 -26.57 -2.94
N ASP A 382 -26.29 -27.64 -2.78
CA ASP A 382 -27.63 -27.53 -2.21
C ASP A 382 -27.63 -27.14 -0.74
N ARG A 383 -26.63 -27.60 0.03
CA ARG A 383 -26.43 -27.18 1.44
C ARG A 383 -25.98 -25.74 1.50
N LEU A 384 -25.06 -25.32 0.62
CA LEU A 384 -24.68 -23.92 0.50
C LEU A 384 -25.89 -23.04 0.15
N LYS A 385 -26.71 -23.41 -0.84
CA LYS A 385 -27.93 -22.66 -1.21
C LYS A 385 -28.94 -22.56 -0.06
N LYS A 386 -29.13 -23.64 0.72
CA LYS A 386 -29.97 -23.62 1.92
C LYS A 386 -29.47 -22.60 2.94
N PHE A 387 -28.16 -22.60 3.21
CA PHE A 387 -27.53 -21.62 4.08
C PHE A 387 -27.71 -20.17 3.59
N LEU A 388 -27.44 -19.90 2.30
CA LEU A 388 -27.64 -18.57 1.72
C LEU A 388 -29.10 -18.11 1.81
N SER A 389 -30.05 -19.04 1.58
CA SER A 389 -31.48 -18.75 1.69
C SER A 389 -31.90 -18.46 3.13
N MET A 390 -31.31 -19.15 4.12
CA MET A 390 -31.53 -18.88 5.54
C MET A 390 -31.05 -17.47 5.92
N LEU A 391 -29.86 -17.06 5.47
CA LEU A 391 -29.34 -15.72 5.74
C LEU A 391 -30.22 -14.60 5.18
N ILE A 392 -30.83 -14.82 4.01
CA ILE A 392 -31.75 -13.86 3.39
C ILE A 392 -33.07 -13.83 4.16
N LYS A 393 -33.65 -14.99 4.48
CA LYS A 393 -34.94 -15.10 5.20
C LYS A 393 -34.88 -14.53 6.62
N THR A 394 -33.73 -14.63 7.28
CA THR A 394 -33.50 -14.12 8.63
C THR A 394 -32.99 -12.68 8.66
N GLU A 395 -32.96 -12.00 7.50
CA GLU A 395 -32.48 -10.63 7.31
C GLU A 395 -31.03 -10.39 7.80
N ARG A 396 -30.24 -11.46 7.94
CA ARG A 396 -28.84 -11.37 8.37
C ARG A 396 -27.91 -10.90 7.26
N ASN A 397 -28.18 -11.30 6.01
CA ASN A 397 -27.46 -10.86 4.82
C ASN A 397 -28.38 -10.94 3.58
N PRO A 398 -28.98 -9.83 3.12
CA PRO A 398 -29.89 -9.82 1.98
C PRO A 398 -29.17 -10.11 0.65
N ARG A 399 -27.87 -9.85 0.55
CA ARG A 399 -27.05 -10.05 -0.66
C ARG A 399 -26.17 -11.31 -0.58
N ALA A 400 -26.59 -12.31 0.21
CA ALA A 400 -25.80 -13.51 0.46
C ALA A 400 -25.38 -14.24 -0.84
N PHE A 401 -26.24 -14.28 -1.86
CA PHE A 401 -25.88 -14.89 -3.16
C PHE A 401 -24.80 -14.11 -3.92
N HIS A 402 -24.78 -12.78 -3.83
CA HIS A 402 -23.72 -11.94 -4.42
C HIS A 402 -22.38 -12.21 -3.77
N VAL A 403 -22.35 -12.22 -2.43
CA VAL A 403 -21.15 -12.47 -1.64
C VAL A 403 -20.63 -13.88 -1.92
N ALA A 404 -21.51 -14.89 -1.98
CA ALA A 404 -21.12 -16.25 -2.34
C ALA A 404 -20.54 -16.35 -3.77
N CYS A 405 -21.13 -15.61 -4.73
CA CYS A 405 -20.58 -15.50 -6.08
C CYS A 405 -19.19 -14.88 -6.08
N GLU A 406 -18.99 -13.80 -5.33
CA GLU A 406 -17.68 -13.13 -5.18
C GLU A 406 -16.64 -14.06 -4.54
N CYS A 407 -16.99 -14.74 -3.45
CA CYS A 407 -16.13 -15.72 -2.78
C CYS A 407 -15.74 -16.86 -3.73
N ALA A 408 -16.70 -17.42 -4.47
CA ALA A 408 -16.44 -18.48 -5.45
C ALA A 408 -15.58 -17.99 -6.61
N ALA A 409 -15.79 -16.78 -7.10
CA ALA A 409 -14.98 -16.17 -8.16
C ALA A 409 -13.53 -15.95 -7.70
N LYS A 410 -13.32 -15.40 -6.50
CA LYS A 410 -11.98 -15.20 -5.92
C LYS A 410 -11.24 -16.52 -5.71
N ALA A 411 -11.95 -17.56 -5.27
CA ALA A 411 -11.38 -18.89 -5.03
C ALA A 411 -11.13 -19.69 -6.32
N GLY A 412 -11.65 -19.27 -7.48
CA GLY A 412 -11.58 -20.11 -8.68
C GLY A 412 -12.50 -21.33 -8.63
N HIS A 413 -13.52 -21.31 -7.78
CA HIS A 413 -14.30 -22.50 -7.47
C HIS A 413 -15.31 -22.84 -8.59
N PRO A 414 -15.46 -24.12 -8.99
CA PRO A 414 -16.37 -24.53 -10.08
C PRO A 414 -17.84 -24.11 -9.88
N TYR A 415 -18.26 -23.94 -8.62
CA TYR A 415 -19.62 -23.53 -8.27
C TYR A 415 -19.97 -22.11 -8.73
N PHE A 416 -19.00 -21.26 -9.07
CA PHE A 416 -19.29 -19.87 -9.44
C PHE A 416 -20.33 -19.78 -10.57
N SER A 417 -20.17 -20.56 -11.65
CA SER A 417 -21.14 -20.64 -12.75
C SER A 417 -22.55 -21.08 -12.32
N ARG A 418 -22.64 -22.03 -11.37
CA ARG A 418 -23.91 -22.55 -10.85
C ARG A 418 -24.57 -21.60 -9.85
N LEU A 419 -23.77 -20.82 -9.12
CA LEU A 419 -24.24 -19.76 -8.23
C LEU A 419 -24.79 -18.57 -9.03
N LEU A 420 -24.13 -18.19 -10.13
CA LEU A 420 -24.67 -17.19 -11.06
C LEU A 420 -26.02 -17.63 -11.64
N ALA A 421 -26.14 -18.90 -12.04
CA ALA A 421 -27.42 -19.44 -12.51
C ALA A 421 -28.52 -19.42 -11.41
N ALA A 422 -28.12 -19.55 -10.14
CA ALA A 422 -29.05 -19.42 -9.01
C ALA A 422 -29.39 -17.96 -8.66
N LEU A 423 -28.52 -17.01 -9.00
CA LEU A 423 -28.73 -15.56 -8.82
C LEU A 423 -29.60 -14.97 -9.95
N ALA A 424 -29.52 -15.51 -11.17
CA ALA A 424 -30.29 -15.05 -12.33
C ALA A 424 -31.82 -14.88 -12.14
N PRO A 425 -32.53 -15.74 -11.38
CA PRO A 425 -33.96 -15.49 -11.11
C PRO A 425 -34.22 -14.40 -10.05
N LEU A 426 -33.20 -13.99 -9.28
CA LEU A 426 -33.33 -12.98 -8.22
C LEU A 426 -33.06 -11.56 -8.75
N GLU A 427 -32.22 -11.41 -9.78
CA GLU A 427 -31.90 -10.12 -10.40
C GLU A 427 -31.43 -10.25 -11.86
N ASP A 428 -31.49 -9.13 -12.59
CA ASP A 428 -30.94 -9.04 -13.93
C ASP A 428 -29.41 -9.01 -13.90
N LEU A 429 -28.79 -10.09 -14.40
CA LEU A 429 -27.34 -10.24 -14.44
C LEU A 429 -26.72 -9.30 -15.49
N ARG A 430 -25.63 -8.62 -15.10
CA ARG A 430 -24.85 -7.74 -15.98
C ARG A 430 -23.61 -8.46 -16.55
N PRO A 431 -23.04 -8.00 -17.68
CA PRO A 431 -21.89 -8.66 -18.32
C PRO A 431 -20.67 -8.85 -17.40
N HIS A 432 -20.43 -7.91 -16.48
CA HIS A 432 -19.26 -7.94 -15.59
C HIS A 432 -19.19 -9.17 -14.65
N TYR A 433 -20.31 -9.80 -14.34
CA TYR A 433 -20.33 -11.05 -13.56
C TYR A 433 -19.58 -12.19 -14.27
N PHE A 434 -19.44 -12.13 -15.60
CA PHE A 434 -18.79 -13.17 -16.40
C PHE A 434 -17.30 -12.91 -16.65
N TRP A 435 -16.77 -11.71 -16.35
CA TRP A 435 -15.35 -11.40 -16.57
C TRP A 435 -14.40 -12.34 -15.81
N PRO A 436 -14.64 -12.69 -14.52
CA PRO A 436 -13.80 -13.67 -13.84
C PRO A 436 -13.89 -15.06 -14.47
N LEU A 437 -15.06 -15.45 -15.01
CA LEU A 437 -15.23 -16.72 -15.73
C LEU A 437 -14.40 -16.76 -17.01
N PHE A 438 -14.39 -15.68 -17.79
CA PHE A 438 -13.55 -15.60 -18.99
C PHE A 438 -12.08 -15.79 -18.66
N LEU A 439 -11.58 -15.13 -17.60
CA LEU A 439 -10.18 -15.24 -17.19
C LEU A 439 -9.82 -16.64 -16.67
N GLN A 440 -10.71 -17.28 -15.89
CA GLN A 440 -10.48 -18.63 -15.37
C GLN A 440 -10.54 -19.69 -16.48
N ARG A 441 -11.58 -19.66 -17.30
CA ARG A 441 -11.80 -20.64 -18.38
C ARG A 441 -10.82 -20.47 -19.51
N SER A 442 -10.36 -19.25 -19.80
CA SER A 442 -9.28 -19.03 -20.76
C SER A 442 -7.98 -19.71 -20.32
N LYS A 443 -7.66 -19.73 -19.01
CA LYS A 443 -6.46 -20.40 -18.49
C LYS A 443 -6.59 -21.93 -18.46
N ALA A 444 -7.76 -22.45 -18.11
CA ALA A 444 -7.98 -23.89 -17.98
C ALA A 444 -8.23 -24.58 -19.33
N ASP A 445 -9.14 -24.01 -20.14
CA ASP A 445 -9.73 -24.66 -21.31
C ASP A 445 -9.42 -23.91 -22.63
N GLY A 446 -8.59 -22.85 -22.58
CA GLY A 446 -8.21 -22.06 -23.76
C GLY A 446 -9.40 -21.38 -24.45
N GLU A 447 -9.44 -21.43 -25.78
CA GLU A 447 -10.51 -20.82 -26.60
C GLU A 447 -11.88 -21.49 -26.39
N ALA A 448 -11.90 -22.82 -26.24
CA ALA A 448 -13.13 -23.57 -25.99
C ALA A 448 -13.81 -23.12 -24.69
N GLY A 449 -13.02 -22.80 -23.66
CA GLY A 449 -13.49 -22.24 -22.41
C GLY A 449 -14.23 -20.92 -22.59
N ILE A 450 -13.71 -20.03 -23.43
CA ILE A 450 -14.29 -18.70 -23.70
C ILE A 450 -15.62 -18.83 -24.44
N LEU A 451 -15.66 -19.68 -25.47
CA LEU A 451 -16.90 -19.98 -26.20
C LEU A 451 -17.94 -20.62 -25.28
N SER A 452 -17.53 -21.50 -24.36
CA SER A 452 -18.43 -22.06 -23.35
C SER A 452 -19.00 -21.01 -22.39
N VAL A 453 -18.23 -19.97 -22.03
CA VAL A 453 -18.72 -18.87 -21.20
C VAL A 453 -19.74 -18.02 -21.97
N LEU A 454 -19.48 -17.73 -23.26
CA LEU A 454 -20.47 -17.05 -24.12
C LEU A 454 -21.77 -17.85 -24.25
N GLN A 455 -21.68 -19.17 -24.44
CA GLN A 455 -22.86 -20.04 -24.42
C GLN A 455 -23.60 -20.02 -23.09
N THR A 456 -22.88 -19.85 -21.97
CA THR A 456 -23.48 -19.71 -20.64
C THR A 456 -24.20 -18.36 -20.51
N MET A 457 -23.60 -17.28 -21.01
CA MET A 457 -24.26 -15.96 -21.09
C MET A 457 -25.54 -16.04 -21.93
N LYS A 458 -25.50 -16.71 -23.09
CA LYS A 458 -26.68 -16.98 -23.93
C LYS A 458 -27.77 -17.75 -23.18
N LYS A 459 -27.40 -18.81 -22.44
CA LYS A 459 -28.34 -19.59 -21.61
C LYS A 459 -28.99 -18.74 -20.51
N LEU A 460 -28.23 -17.82 -19.92
CA LEU A 460 -28.71 -16.91 -18.88
C LEU A 460 -29.31 -15.60 -19.43
N LYS A 461 -29.50 -15.50 -20.75
CA LYS A 461 -30.05 -14.32 -21.45
C LYS A 461 -29.28 -13.01 -21.20
N VAL A 462 -27.97 -13.11 -20.97
CA VAL A 462 -27.09 -11.94 -20.82
C VAL A 462 -26.34 -11.73 -22.12
N GLU A 463 -26.41 -10.52 -22.66
CA GLU A 463 -25.71 -10.17 -23.88
C GLU A 463 -24.33 -9.54 -23.57
N PRO A 464 -23.26 -9.93 -24.27
CA PRO A 464 -21.95 -9.32 -24.08
C PRO A 464 -21.95 -7.90 -24.64
N ASP A 465 -21.37 -6.96 -23.88
CA ASP A 465 -21.13 -5.59 -24.32
C ASP A 465 -19.79 -5.45 -25.08
N GLN A 466 -19.57 -4.27 -25.64
CA GLN A 466 -18.36 -3.92 -26.40
C GLN A 466 -17.08 -4.08 -25.56
N GLU A 467 -17.12 -3.76 -24.27
CA GLU A 467 -15.99 -3.90 -23.36
C GLU A 467 -15.64 -5.39 -23.14
N THR A 468 -16.64 -6.21 -22.84
CA THR A 468 -16.49 -7.67 -22.66
C THR A 468 -15.85 -8.30 -23.90
N LEU A 469 -16.35 -7.96 -25.09
CA LEU A 469 -15.82 -8.49 -26.34
C LEU A 469 -14.37 -8.05 -26.61
N THR A 470 -14.08 -6.75 -26.42
CA THR A 470 -12.78 -6.16 -26.75
C THR A 470 -11.68 -6.60 -25.79
N GLN A 471 -11.95 -6.67 -24.49
CA GLN A 471 -10.92 -6.94 -23.48
C GLN A 471 -10.80 -8.44 -23.11
N TYR A 472 -11.92 -9.16 -23.03
CA TYR A 472 -11.94 -10.51 -22.44
C TYR A 472 -12.15 -11.65 -23.45
N VAL A 473 -12.80 -11.39 -24.58
CA VAL A 473 -13.13 -12.42 -25.58
C VAL A 473 -12.14 -12.41 -26.74
N LEU A 474 -12.15 -11.38 -27.59
CA LEU A 474 -11.40 -11.36 -28.86
C LEU A 474 -9.88 -11.55 -28.69
N PRO A 475 -9.20 -10.90 -27.72
CA PRO A 475 -7.74 -11.06 -27.54
C PRO A 475 -7.29 -12.48 -27.21
N LYS A 476 -8.22 -13.35 -26.83
CA LYS A 476 -7.95 -14.72 -26.39
C LYS A 476 -8.34 -15.78 -27.42
N LEU A 477 -8.90 -15.39 -28.57
CA LEU A 477 -9.37 -16.29 -29.64
C LEU A 477 -8.41 -16.33 -30.85
N ALA A 478 -7.10 -16.48 -30.63
CA ALA A 478 -6.09 -16.34 -31.68
C ALA A 478 -6.21 -17.36 -32.84
N LEU A 479 -6.65 -18.59 -32.56
CA LEU A 479 -6.85 -19.66 -33.56
C LEU A 479 -8.18 -19.49 -34.28
N THR A 480 -9.27 -19.29 -33.52
CA THR A 480 -10.61 -19.09 -34.08
C THR A 480 -10.62 -17.89 -35.03
N LEU A 481 -9.93 -16.80 -34.67
CA LEU A 481 -9.88 -15.57 -35.47
C LEU A 481 -9.01 -15.65 -36.72
N LYS A 482 -8.28 -16.74 -36.99
CA LYS A 482 -7.49 -16.87 -38.23
C LYS A 482 -8.36 -16.77 -39.47
N ASP A 483 -9.46 -17.53 -39.48
CA ASP A 483 -10.48 -17.43 -40.52
C ASP A 483 -11.60 -16.51 -40.03
N SER A 484 -11.61 -15.28 -40.56
CA SER A 484 -12.58 -14.27 -40.19
C SER A 484 -14.02 -14.69 -40.42
N ARG A 485 -14.29 -15.46 -41.48
CA ARG A 485 -15.64 -15.88 -41.85
C ARG A 485 -16.14 -16.97 -40.91
N ALA A 486 -15.29 -17.95 -40.61
CA ALA A 486 -15.63 -19.00 -39.65
C ALA A 486 -15.82 -18.44 -38.24
N ALA A 487 -14.96 -17.49 -37.83
CA ALA A 487 -15.03 -16.85 -36.51
C ALA A 487 -16.35 -16.12 -36.26
N LEU A 488 -16.81 -15.31 -37.23
CA LEU A 488 -18.08 -14.57 -37.11
C LEU A 488 -19.26 -15.53 -36.92
N LYS A 489 -19.29 -16.64 -37.68
CA LYS A 489 -20.32 -17.67 -37.54
C LYS A 489 -20.30 -18.34 -36.17
N ILE A 490 -19.11 -18.70 -35.66
CA ILE A 490 -18.96 -19.32 -34.33
C ILE A 490 -19.44 -18.37 -33.22
N LEU A 491 -19.14 -17.07 -33.33
CA LEU A 491 -19.57 -16.07 -32.36
C LEU A 491 -21.08 -15.80 -32.43
N GLU A 492 -21.66 -15.82 -33.64
CA GLU A 492 -23.11 -15.77 -33.85
C GLU A 492 -23.82 -16.97 -33.22
N ASP A 493 -23.30 -18.18 -33.46
CA ASP A 493 -23.82 -19.43 -32.88
C ASP A 493 -23.78 -19.39 -31.34
N CYS A 494 -22.72 -18.78 -30.78
CA CYS A 494 -22.57 -18.50 -29.34
C CYS A 494 -23.52 -17.43 -28.79
N GLY A 495 -24.32 -16.76 -29.64
CA GLY A 495 -25.35 -15.79 -29.23
C GLY A 495 -24.88 -14.33 -29.20
N VAL A 496 -23.74 -14.01 -29.81
CA VAL A 496 -23.27 -12.61 -29.90
C VAL A 496 -24.00 -11.89 -31.05
N ARG A 497 -24.69 -10.79 -30.76
CA ARG A 497 -25.36 -9.98 -31.79
C ARG A 497 -24.32 -9.32 -32.71
N MET A 498 -24.47 -9.48 -34.03
CA MET A 498 -23.57 -8.90 -35.02
C MET A 498 -23.44 -7.36 -34.86
N GLY A 499 -24.54 -6.65 -34.60
CA GLY A 499 -24.48 -5.19 -34.40
C GLY A 499 -23.52 -4.74 -33.28
N VAL A 500 -23.36 -5.54 -32.22
CA VAL A 500 -22.43 -5.25 -31.11
C VAL A 500 -21.03 -5.79 -31.39
N LEU A 501 -20.92 -6.89 -32.14
CA LEU A 501 -19.64 -7.53 -32.46
C LEU A 501 -18.80 -6.76 -33.48
N MET A 502 -19.43 -6.13 -34.47
CA MET A 502 -18.74 -5.65 -35.66
C MET A 502 -17.69 -4.57 -35.37
N THR A 503 -18.01 -3.57 -34.53
CA THR A 503 -17.04 -2.54 -34.14
C THR A 503 -15.83 -3.13 -33.36
N PRO A 504 -16.01 -3.91 -32.26
CA PRO A 504 -14.91 -4.63 -31.59
C PRO A 504 -14.08 -5.52 -32.53
N TYR A 505 -14.74 -6.24 -33.43
CA TYR A 505 -14.10 -7.20 -34.31
C TYR A 505 -13.20 -6.50 -35.34
N ILE A 506 -13.72 -5.44 -35.98
CA ILE A 506 -12.94 -4.60 -36.90
C ILE A 506 -11.78 -3.93 -36.16
N SER A 507 -12.01 -3.40 -34.96
CA SER A 507 -10.97 -2.85 -34.10
C SER A 507 -9.84 -3.86 -33.85
N HIS A 508 -10.19 -5.10 -33.50
CA HIS A 508 -9.23 -6.18 -33.27
C HIS A 508 -8.41 -6.54 -34.52
N LEU A 509 -9.05 -6.65 -35.69
CA LEU A 509 -8.35 -6.91 -36.96
C LEU A 509 -7.42 -5.75 -37.36
N LEU A 510 -7.82 -4.51 -37.10
CA LEU A 510 -6.99 -3.33 -37.34
C LEU A 510 -5.74 -3.37 -36.46
N TYR A 511 -5.83 -3.74 -35.17
CA TYR A 511 -4.65 -3.93 -34.33
C TYR A 511 -3.67 -5.00 -34.87
N GLN A 512 -4.17 -6.00 -35.60
CA GLN A 512 -3.37 -7.07 -36.21
C GLN A 512 -2.88 -6.74 -37.62
N ASN A 513 -3.10 -5.52 -38.14
CA ASN A 513 -2.70 -5.09 -39.49
C ASN A 513 -3.38 -5.91 -40.63
N ARG A 514 -4.61 -6.40 -40.41
CA ARG A 514 -5.36 -7.24 -41.36
C ARG A 514 -6.37 -6.42 -42.18
N PHE A 515 -5.89 -5.49 -43.01
CA PHE A 515 -6.75 -4.59 -43.78
C PHE A 515 -7.69 -5.30 -44.78
N ASP A 516 -7.21 -6.35 -45.45
CA ASP A 516 -7.98 -7.04 -46.48
C ASP A 516 -9.20 -7.77 -45.89
N ASP A 517 -9.04 -8.38 -44.70
CA ASP A 517 -10.14 -8.97 -43.93
C ASP A 517 -11.18 -7.91 -43.50
N VAL A 518 -10.71 -6.73 -43.05
CA VAL A 518 -11.61 -5.63 -42.67
C VAL A 518 -12.46 -5.19 -43.87
N LEU A 519 -11.84 -5.03 -45.04
CA LEU A 519 -12.55 -4.66 -46.27
C LEU A 519 -13.58 -5.71 -46.69
N GLU A 520 -13.24 -7.00 -46.61
CA GLU A 520 -14.16 -8.09 -46.91
C GLU A 520 -15.39 -8.04 -45.97
N ILE A 521 -15.15 -7.90 -44.67
CA ILE A 521 -16.19 -7.91 -43.64
C ILE A 521 -17.11 -6.69 -43.77
N VAL A 522 -16.56 -5.49 -43.93
CA VAL A 522 -17.34 -4.25 -44.04
C VAL A 522 -18.20 -4.22 -45.31
N ARG A 523 -17.70 -4.80 -46.42
CA ARG A 523 -18.47 -4.94 -47.66
C ARG A 523 -19.60 -5.95 -47.53
N ARG A 524 -19.36 -7.05 -46.80
CA ARG A 524 -20.30 -8.17 -46.68
C ARG A 524 -21.41 -7.94 -45.67
N TYR A 525 -21.12 -7.28 -44.55
CA TYR A 525 -22.07 -7.09 -43.45
C TYR A 525 -22.48 -5.60 -43.34
N PRO A 526 -23.72 -5.24 -43.73
CA PRO A 526 -24.19 -3.85 -43.72
C PRO A 526 -24.67 -3.43 -42.32
N THR A 527 -23.77 -3.46 -41.32
CA THR A 527 -24.05 -2.99 -39.96
C THR A 527 -23.51 -1.59 -39.75
N LYS A 528 -24.21 -0.77 -38.95
CA LYS A 528 -23.69 0.51 -38.50
C LYS A 528 -22.49 0.30 -37.56
N LEU A 529 -21.46 1.10 -37.74
CA LEU A 529 -20.20 1.04 -37.00
C LEU A 529 -20.05 2.30 -36.14
N ASP A 530 -19.50 2.11 -34.95
CA ASP A 530 -19.09 3.22 -34.10
C ASP A 530 -17.68 3.65 -34.49
N THR A 531 -17.60 4.81 -35.12
CA THR A 531 -16.37 5.39 -35.63
C THR A 531 -15.48 6.00 -34.56
N GLU A 532 -16.02 6.39 -33.39
CA GLU A 532 -15.19 6.90 -32.29
C GLU A 532 -14.31 5.77 -31.73
N ALA A 533 -14.90 4.59 -31.50
CA ALA A 533 -14.16 3.42 -31.04
C ALA A 533 -13.11 2.89 -32.05
N LEU A 534 -13.26 3.19 -33.35
CA LEU A 534 -12.32 2.80 -34.41
C LEU A 534 -11.17 3.79 -34.60
N LEU A 535 -11.24 4.98 -34.01
CA LEU A 535 -10.22 6.03 -34.16
C LEU A 535 -8.85 5.57 -33.69
N TRP A 536 -8.74 4.98 -32.49
CA TRP A 536 -7.46 4.57 -31.92
C TRP A 536 -6.76 3.43 -32.69
N PRO A 537 -7.47 2.35 -33.10
CA PRO A 537 -6.89 1.36 -34.01
C PRO A 537 -6.39 1.97 -35.32
N LEU A 538 -7.17 2.88 -35.94
CA LEU A 538 -6.77 3.56 -37.18
C LEU A 538 -5.54 4.46 -36.97
N LEU A 539 -5.48 5.18 -35.84
CA LEU A 539 -4.35 6.02 -35.46
C LEU A 539 -3.07 5.20 -35.25
N LEU A 540 -3.17 4.03 -34.61
CA LEU A 540 -2.04 3.12 -34.48
C LEU A 540 -1.55 2.67 -35.87
N GLN A 541 -2.46 2.26 -36.74
CA GLN A 541 -2.09 1.80 -38.08
C GLN A 541 -1.47 2.91 -38.94
N ALA A 542 -1.98 4.14 -38.84
CA ALA A 542 -1.39 5.30 -39.49
C ALA A 542 0.04 5.59 -38.99
N ASN A 543 0.28 5.40 -37.69
CA ASN A 543 1.60 5.61 -37.08
C ASN A 543 2.63 4.52 -37.42
N VAL A 544 2.19 3.25 -37.48
CA VAL A 544 3.07 2.09 -37.72
C VAL A 544 3.37 1.92 -39.20
N ASN A 545 2.37 2.05 -40.08
CA ASN A 545 2.47 1.73 -41.49
C ASN A 545 2.53 2.99 -42.39
N ARG A 546 3.73 3.55 -42.57
CA ARG A 546 3.93 4.83 -43.28
C ARG A 546 4.21 4.74 -44.78
N SER A 547 4.33 3.53 -45.33
CA SER A 547 4.53 3.39 -46.78
C SER A 547 3.28 3.82 -47.57
N SER A 548 3.45 4.33 -48.78
CA SER A 548 2.36 4.74 -49.67
C SER A 548 1.34 3.62 -49.93
N ALA A 549 1.79 2.36 -50.06
CA ALA A 549 0.91 1.21 -50.25
C ALA A 549 -0.04 0.96 -49.05
N HIS A 550 0.46 1.13 -47.82
CA HIS A 550 -0.37 0.98 -46.62
C HIS A 550 -1.26 2.21 -46.36
N GLN A 551 -0.79 3.42 -46.65
CA GLN A 551 -1.62 4.63 -46.60
C GLN A 551 -2.82 4.53 -47.55
N ARG A 552 -2.60 3.94 -48.74
CA ARG A 552 -3.68 3.62 -49.69
C ARG A 552 -4.69 2.65 -49.11
N LYS A 553 -4.24 1.52 -48.55
CA LYS A 553 -5.13 0.54 -47.89
C LYS A 553 -5.89 1.15 -46.70
N LEU A 554 -5.24 2.00 -45.92
CA LEU A 554 -5.88 2.73 -44.82
C LEU A 554 -6.99 3.66 -45.33
N CYS A 555 -6.75 4.40 -46.41
CA CYS A 555 -7.77 5.24 -47.04
C CYS A 555 -8.93 4.41 -47.62
N GLU A 556 -8.64 3.26 -48.22
CA GLU A 556 -9.66 2.32 -48.71
C GLU A 556 -10.55 1.82 -47.56
N VAL A 557 -9.97 1.51 -46.41
CA VAL A 557 -10.73 1.12 -45.20
C VAL A 557 -11.55 2.27 -44.65
N ILE A 558 -11.00 3.48 -44.54
CA ILE A 558 -11.75 4.66 -44.10
C ILE A 558 -12.94 4.93 -45.04
N CYS A 559 -12.73 4.78 -46.35
CA CYS A 559 -13.78 4.93 -47.36
C CYS A 559 -14.87 3.84 -47.21
N ALA A 560 -14.49 2.58 -47.00
CA ALA A 560 -15.46 1.50 -46.77
C ALA A 560 -16.27 1.69 -45.48
N ILE A 561 -15.68 2.29 -44.44
CA ILE A 561 -16.35 2.61 -43.17
C ILE A 561 -17.28 3.82 -43.31
N LYS A 562 -16.98 4.78 -44.20
CA LYS A 562 -17.74 6.03 -44.42
C LYS A 562 -19.23 5.79 -44.69
N ASP A 563 -19.57 4.75 -45.45
CA ASP A 563 -20.96 4.42 -45.79
C ASP A 563 -21.69 3.65 -44.67
N ARG A 564 -20.99 3.36 -43.57
CA ARG A 564 -21.45 2.49 -42.47
C ARG A 564 -21.41 3.20 -41.12
N VAL A 565 -21.23 4.52 -41.08
CA VAL A 565 -21.08 5.29 -39.84
C VAL A 565 -22.41 5.39 -39.08
N THR A 566 -22.36 5.31 -37.75
CA THR A 566 -23.54 5.50 -36.89
C THR A 566 -24.06 6.94 -36.94
N ASP A 567 -23.16 7.93 -36.93
CA ASP A 567 -23.45 9.35 -37.14
C ASP A 567 -22.86 9.85 -38.48
N ALA A 568 -23.73 10.13 -39.44
CA ALA A 568 -23.34 10.58 -40.78
C ALA A 568 -22.59 11.92 -40.81
N ARG A 569 -22.65 12.71 -39.72
CA ARG A 569 -21.94 14.00 -39.61
C ARG A 569 -20.55 13.85 -39.01
N HIS A 570 -20.16 12.67 -38.54
CA HIS A 570 -18.88 12.47 -37.87
C HIS A 570 -17.69 12.55 -38.83
N ASP A 571 -16.77 13.48 -38.56
CA ASP A 571 -15.52 13.64 -39.31
C ASP A 571 -14.41 12.67 -38.84
N LEU A 572 -14.55 11.38 -39.15
CA LEU A 572 -13.53 10.37 -38.80
C LEU A 572 -12.16 10.69 -39.43
N GLY A 573 -12.16 11.11 -40.71
CA GLY A 573 -10.94 11.37 -41.46
C GLY A 573 -10.16 12.57 -40.93
N GLY A 574 -10.85 13.66 -40.60
CA GLY A 574 -10.26 14.85 -40.02
C GLY A 574 -9.85 14.66 -38.56
N GLN A 575 -10.66 13.96 -37.75
CA GLN A 575 -10.29 13.66 -36.36
C GLN A 575 -9.02 12.79 -36.29
N LEU A 576 -8.86 11.81 -37.18
CA LEU A 576 -7.63 11.02 -37.30
C LEU A 576 -6.40 11.90 -37.56
N LEU A 577 -6.51 12.86 -38.48
CA LEU A 577 -5.41 13.78 -38.81
C LEU A 577 -5.06 14.72 -37.65
N LEU A 578 -6.05 15.19 -36.91
CA LEU A 578 -5.84 16.02 -35.73
C LEU A 578 -5.12 15.25 -34.62
N GLU A 579 -5.50 14.01 -34.37
CA GLU A 579 -4.82 13.15 -33.38
C GLU A 579 -3.39 12.76 -33.80
N LEU A 580 -3.14 12.62 -35.10
CA LEU A 580 -1.78 12.44 -35.61
C LEU A 580 -0.89 13.66 -35.34
N ILE A 581 -1.44 14.87 -35.32
CA ILE A 581 -0.70 16.11 -35.06
C ILE A 581 -0.57 16.40 -33.56
N SER A 582 -1.60 16.12 -32.77
CA SER A 582 -1.62 16.37 -31.33
C SER A 582 -0.62 15.47 -30.57
N ASN A 583 -0.42 14.24 -31.06
CA ASN A 583 0.39 13.24 -30.37
C ASN A 583 1.89 13.49 -30.56
N LYS A 584 2.56 13.99 -29.51
CA LYS A 584 4.02 14.27 -29.50
C LYS A 584 4.91 13.07 -29.84
N LYS A 585 4.41 11.83 -29.73
CA LYS A 585 5.14 10.61 -30.10
C LYS A 585 4.98 10.24 -31.58
N SER A 586 4.04 10.86 -32.29
CA SER A 586 3.87 10.68 -33.72
C SER A 586 5.12 11.25 -34.42
N LYS A 587 5.80 10.42 -35.23
CA LYS A 587 6.95 10.86 -36.05
C LYS A 587 6.49 11.28 -37.45
N HIS A 588 5.27 11.81 -37.56
CA HIS A 588 4.73 12.24 -38.84
C HIS A 588 5.36 13.57 -39.23
N ASP A 589 6.25 13.53 -40.22
CA ASP A 589 6.78 14.74 -40.82
C ASP A 589 5.75 15.39 -41.75
N ALA A 590 5.95 16.68 -42.05
CA ALA A 590 5.04 17.43 -42.92
C ALA A 590 4.88 16.77 -44.31
N ASN A 591 5.88 16.03 -44.79
CA ASN A 591 5.79 15.33 -46.08
C ASN A 591 4.92 14.06 -46.00
N SER A 592 5.00 13.27 -44.93
CA SER A 592 4.13 12.10 -44.76
C SER A 592 2.67 12.49 -44.57
N LEU A 593 2.39 13.57 -43.85
CA LEU A 593 1.03 14.10 -43.72
C LEU A 593 0.49 14.63 -45.06
N ARG A 594 1.36 15.27 -45.87
CA ARG A 594 0.99 15.70 -47.22
C ARG A 594 0.69 14.50 -48.14
N ALA A 595 1.49 13.44 -48.07
CA ALA A 595 1.25 12.21 -48.83
C ALA A 595 -0.09 11.57 -48.46
N LEU A 596 -0.41 11.48 -47.16
CA LEU A 596 -1.70 10.98 -46.69
C LEU A 596 -2.88 11.85 -47.17
N LEU A 597 -2.76 13.18 -47.10
CA LEU A 597 -3.76 14.12 -47.62
C LEU A 597 -3.95 13.99 -49.15
N SER A 598 -2.88 13.67 -49.88
CA SER A 598 -2.98 13.42 -51.33
C SER A 598 -3.73 12.13 -51.65
N GLU A 599 -3.63 11.10 -50.80
CA GLU A 599 -4.47 9.90 -50.92
C GLU A 599 -5.91 10.17 -50.48
N TYR A 600 -6.15 11.03 -49.48
CA TYR A 600 -7.52 11.46 -49.12
C TYR A 600 -8.26 12.10 -50.30
N ASP A 601 -7.60 12.95 -51.08
CA ASP A 601 -8.16 13.53 -52.31
C ASP A 601 -8.50 12.45 -53.35
N ARG A 602 -7.61 11.45 -53.54
CA ARG A 602 -7.84 10.34 -54.48
C ARG A 602 -8.99 9.41 -54.09
N PHE A 603 -9.21 9.20 -52.79
CA PHE A 603 -10.30 8.35 -52.26
C PHE A 603 -11.55 9.15 -51.88
N GLU A 604 -11.60 10.44 -52.23
CA GLU A 604 -12.72 11.36 -51.93
C GLU A 604 -13.13 11.37 -50.45
N ILE A 605 -12.14 11.25 -49.56
CA ILE A 605 -12.32 11.36 -48.11
C ILE A 605 -12.42 12.86 -47.80
N LYS A 606 -13.54 13.29 -47.21
CA LYS A 606 -13.74 14.69 -46.83
C LYS A 606 -13.40 14.90 -45.36
N ILE A 607 -12.97 16.11 -45.02
CA ILE A 607 -12.65 16.56 -43.65
C ILE A 607 -13.43 17.82 -43.31
N SER A 608 -13.71 18.04 -42.03
CA SER A 608 -14.41 19.25 -41.55
C SER A 608 -13.58 20.51 -41.76
N ARG A 609 -14.28 21.64 -41.91
CA ARG A 609 -13.66 22.98 -41.96
C ARG A 609 -12.76 23.28 -40.77
N MET A 610 -13.12 22.77 -39.59
CA MET A 610 -12.32 22.90 -38.37
C MET A 610 -10.99 22.16 -38.49
N ALA A 611 -11.02 20.88 -38.91
CA ALA A 611 -9.82 20.09 -39.11
C ALA A 611 -8.90 20.73 -40.17
N ALA A 612 -9.47 21.20 -41.29
CA ALA A 612 -8.74 21.89 -42.34
C ALA A 612 -8.05 23.18 -41.84
N GLY A 613 -8.71 23.95 -40.97
CA GLY A 613 -8.15 25.17 -40.38
C GLY A 613 -6.96 24.90 -39.46
N VAL A 614 -7.03 23.87 -38.60
CA VAL A 614 -5.93 23.48 -37.71
C VAL A 614 -4.75 22.93 -38.52
N LEU A 615 -5.02 22.10 -39.53
CA LEU A 615 -4.00 21.58 -40.46
C LEU A 615 -3.25 22.70 -41.17
N LYS A 616 -3.97 23.73 -41.65
CA LYS A 616 -3.37 24.91 -42.28
C LYS A 616 -2.37 25.61 -41.37
N ASN A 617 -2.74 25.85 -40.10
CA ASN A 617 -1.85 26.48 -39.12
C ASN A 617 -0.62 25.61 -38.81
N HIS A 618 -0.79 24.28 -38.75
CA HIS A 618 0.31 23.34 -38.51
C HIS A 618 1.35 23.37 -39.65
N PHE A 619 0.92 23.31 -40.92
CA PHE A 619 1.82 23.40 -42.06
C PHE A 619 2.51 24.78 -42.18
N GLY A 620 1.82 25.86 -41.78
CA GLY A 620 2.41 27.20 -41.73
C GLY A 620 3.51 27.38 -40.68
N ARG A 621 3.39 26.74 -39.51
CA ARG A 621 4.44 26.77 -38.46
C ARG A 621 5.69 25.99 -38.84
N ALA A 622 5.56 24.90 -39.60
CA ALA A 622 6.68 24.07 -40.06
C ALA A 622 7.53 24.72 -41.18
N GLN A 623 7.07 25.82 -41.79
CA GLN A 623 7.67 26.46 -42.97
C GLN A 623 8.64 27.63 -42.69
N LYS A 624 9.11 27.84 -41.45
CA LYS A 624 10.11 28.90 -41.15
C LYS A 624 11.54 28.61 -41.62
N GLY A 625 11.76 27.55 -42.41
CA GLY A 625 13.01 27.24 -43.12
C GLY A 625 12.79 27.15 -44.64
N ALA A 626 13.82 27.51 -45.43
CA ALA A 626 13.78 27.80 -46.85
C ALA A 626 13.04 26.78 -47.76
N ALA A 627 11.77 27.02 -48.09
CA ALA A 627 11.10 26.56 -49.32
C ALA A 627 9.68 27.18 -49.48
N ALA A 628 9.59 28.46 -49.85
CA ALA A 628 8.32 29.17 -50.06
C ALA A 628 7.45 28.64 -51.23
N ALA A 629 7.98 27.77 -52.10
CA ALA A 629 7.28 27.25 -53.28
C ALA A 629 6.26 26.12 -52.99
N THR A 630 6.22 25.56 -51.77
CA THR A 630 5.36 24.40 -51.44
C THR A 630 4.07 24.75 -50.67
N GLY A 631 3.88 26.02 -50.27
CA GLY A 631 2.72 26.48 -49.50
C GLY A 631 1.42 26.57 -50.32
N GLU A 632 1.49 27.02 -51.57
CA GLU A 632 0.30 27.15 -52.45
C GLU A 632 -0.34 25.79 -52.81
N ALA A 633 0.44 24.71 -52.82
CA ALA A 633 -0.05 23.36 -53.14
C ALA A 633 -0.86 22.72 -52.00
N ILE A 634 -0.61 23.08 -50.73
CA ILE A 634 -1.36 22.51 -49.59
C ILE A 634 -2.69 23.24 -49.39
N ASP A 635 -2.70 24.56 -49.53
CA ASP A 635 -3.92 25.37 -49.41
C ASP A 635 -4.96 24.99 -50.48
N THR A 636 -4.50 24.61 -51.67
CA THR A 636 -5.38 24.10 -52.74
C THR A 636 -5.89 22.69 -52.45
N LEU A 637 -5.07 21.79 -51.89
CA LEU A 637 -5.49 20.45 -51.46
C LEU A 637 -6.50 20.51 -50.30
N LEU A 638 -6.24 21.31 -49.27
CA LEU A 638 -7.16 21.44 -48.13
C LEU A 638 -8.53 21.96 -48.58
N LYS A 639 -8.58 22.93 -49.51
CA LYS A 639 -9.86 23.40 -50.10
C LYS A 639 -10.64 22.30 -50.82
N LYS A 640 -9.98 21.36 -51.49
CA LYS A 640 -10.63 20.24 -52.20
C LYS A 640 -11.19 19.18 -51.24
N VAL A 641 -10.48 18.92 -50.15
CA VAL A 641 -10.78 17.87 -49.17
C VAL A 641 -11.77 18.37 -48.09
N THR A 642 -12.01 19.69 -47.97
CA THR A 642 -12.94 20.25 -46.97
C THR A 642 -14.41 20.05 -47.35
N ASP A 643 -15.23 19.67 -46.37
CA ASP A 643 -16.69 19.65 -46.42
C ASP A 643 -17.26 20.38 -45.19
N ASP A 644 -18.22 21.27 -45.42
CA ASP A 644 -18.85 22.13 -44.41
C ASP A 644 -19.95 21.41 -43.61
N GLN A 645 -20.42 20.24 -44.05
CA GLN A 645 -21.46 19.46 -43.37
C GLN A 645 -20.92 18.51 -42.28
N LEU A 646 -19.60 18.29 -42.26
CA LEU A 646 -18.94 17.39 -41.32
C LEU A 646 -18.57 18.11 -40.01
N THR A 647 -18.75 17.40 -38.90
CA THR A 647 -18.49 17.86 -37.54
C THR A 647 -17.69 16.83 -36.76
N ILE A 648 -16.79 17.27 -35.91
CA ILE A 648 -16.08 16.39 -34.97
C ILE A 648 -16.94 16.32 -33.70
N LEU A 649 -17.38 15.11 -33.33
CA LEU A 649 -18.38 14.88 -32.27
C LEU A 649 -17.79 14.89 -30.86
N SER A 650 -16.48 14.68 -30.72
CA SER A 650 -15.87 14.45 -29.42
C SER A 650 -15.94 15.69 -28.53
N LYS A 651 -16.74 15.59 -27.47
CA LYS A 651 -16.71 16.49 -26.30
C LYS A 651 -15.29 16.65 -25.75
N GLU A 652 -14.44 15.62 -25.90
CA GLU A 652 -13.03 15.63 -25.49
C GLU A 652 -12.12 16.46 -26.43
N LEU A 653 -12.44 16.64 -27.73
CA LEU A 653 -11.74 17.64 -28.56
C LEU A 653 -12.21 19.07 -28.27
N PHE A 654 -13.47 19.27 -27.88
CA PHE A 654 -13.95 20.57 -27.45
C PHE A 654 -13.27 21.01 -26.13
N ASP A 655 -12.94 20.07 -25.24
CA ASP A 655 -12.12 20.36 -24.07
C ASP A 655 -10.65 20.64 -24.40
N THR A 656 -10.15 20.26 -25.59
CA THR A 656 -8.80 20.60 -26.04
C THR A 656 -8.70 21.82 -26.96
N ILE A 657 -9.81 22.37 -27.47
CA ILE A 657 -9.78 23.56 -28.35
C ILE A 657 -10.67 24.72 -27.86
N GLY A 658 -11.69 24.47 -27.04
CA GLY A 658 -12.57 25.49 -26.46
C GLY A 658 -12.83 25.21 -25.00
N VAL A 659 -11.78 25.32 -24.18
CA VAL A 659 -11.86 25.05 -22.75
C VAL A 659 -12.96 25.91 -22.12
N HIS A 660 -13.85 25.34 -21.30
CA HIS A 660 -14.85 26.15 -20.58
C HIS A 660 -14.11 27.20 -19.72
N PRO A 661 -14.60 28.45 -19.52
CA PRO A 661 -13.86 29.48 -18.77
C PRO A 661 -13.42 29.08 -17.36
N ARG A 662 -14.07 28.07 -16.77
CA ARG A 662 -13.65 27.45 -15.49
C ARG A 662 -12.29 26.75 -15.61
N ASP A 663 -12.06 26.09 -16.73
CA ASP A 663 -10.94 25.19 -16.97
C ASP A 663 -9.88 25.83 -17.91
N MET A 664 -10.20 26.97 -18.54
CA MET A 664 -9.26 27.78 -19.35
C MET A 664 -8.06 28.25 -18.51
N ASN A 665 -6.88 28.24 -19.13
CA ASN A 665 -5.69 28.85 -18.54
C ASN A 665 -5.75 30.39 -18.62
N TYR A 666 -4.80 31.07 -17.98
CA TYR A 666 -4.77 32.54 -17.93
C TYR A 666 -4.78 33.19 -19.32
N ASP A 667 -3.95 32.69 -20.24
CA ASP A 667 -3.76 33.29 -21.56
C ASP A 667 -5.00 33.10 -22.46
N GLU A 668 -5.67 31.94 -22.33
CA GLU A 668 -6.95 31.64 -22.98
C GLU A 668 -8.08 32.55 -22.47
N LEU A 669 -8.14 32.80 -21.16
CA LEU A 669 -9.15 33.70 -20.57
C LEU A 669 -8.95 35.16 -20.96
N GLU A 670 -7.70 35.62 -21.09
CA GLU A 670 -7.40 36.97 -21.61
C GLU A 670 -7.83 37.10 -23.07
N CYS A 671 -7.51 36.11 -23.91
CA CYS A 671 -7.95 36.11 -25.31
C CYS A 671 -9.49 36.10 -25.40
N HIS A 672 -10.14 35.26 -24.59
CA HIS A 672 -11.59 35.18 -24.53
C HIS A 672 -12.23 36.47 -23.98
N LEU A 673 -11.59 37.17 -23.03
CA LEU A 673 -12.05 38.47 -22.55
C LEU A 673 -12.00 39.52 -23.66
N VAL A 674 -10.92 39.57 -24.43
CA VAL A 674 -10.78 40.50 -25.57
C VAL A 674 -11.86 40.22 -26.63
N GLU A 675 -12.13 38.94 -26.92
CA GLU A 675 -13.21 38.57 -27.85
C GLU A 675 -14.60 39.00 -27.35
N LEU A 676 -14.89 38.81 -26.07
CA LEU A 676 -16.17 39.22 -25.48
C LEU A 676 -16.33 40.75 -25.45
N GLU A 677 -15.26 41.49 -25.15
CA GLU A 677 -15.25 42.95 -25.18
C GLU A 677 -15.49 43.47 -26.61
N GLN A 678 -14.84 42.88 -27.62
CA GLN A 678 -15.04 43.22 -29.03
C GLN A 678 -16.46 42.91 -29.52
N LYS A 679 -17.00 41.75 -29.15
CA LYS A 679 -18.35 41.30 -29.52
C LYS A 679 -19.46 41.95 -28.66
N LYS A 680 -19.11 42.80 -27.68
CA LYS A 680 -20.03 43.43 -26.70
C LYS A 680 -20.91 42.42 -25.96
N LEU A 681 -20.34 41.25 -25.64
CA LEU A 681 -21.01 40.17 -24.91
C LEU A 681 -20.74 40.28 -23.40
N ASN A 682 -21.41 39.45 -22.60
CA ASN A 682 -21.29 39.48 -21.14
C ASN A 682 -19.90 39.04 -20.67
N THR A 683 -19.12 39.96 -20.11
CA THR A 683 -17.76 39.74 -19.61
C THR A 683 -17.68 39.35 -18.13
N ARG A 684 -18.79 39.43 -17.38
CA ARG A 684 -18.80 39.35 -15.92
C ARG A 684 -18.22 38.04 -15.36
N GLY A 685 -18.59 36.91 -15.98
CA GLY A 685 -18.12 35.59 -15.56
C GLY A 685 -16.62 35.38 -15.77
N VAL A 686 -16.10 35.86 -16.91
CA VAL A 686 -14.69 35.77 -17.29
C VAL A 686 -13.85 36.71 -16.42
N LEU A 687 -14.29 37.95 -16.22
CA LEU A 687 -13.61 38.92 -15.34
C LEU A 687 -13.44 38.40 -13.91
N ARG A 688 -14.50 37.80 -13.34
CA ARG A 688 -14.43 37.19 -12.01
C ARG A 688 -13.40 36.06 -11.94
N ARG A 689 -13.40 35.16 -12.94
CA ARG A 689 -12.49 34.00 -12.97
C ARG A 689 -11.04 34.43 -13.22
N LEU A 690 -10.82 35.35 -14.15
CA LEU A 690 -9.52 35.90 -14.48
C LEU A 690 -8.92 36.65 -13.29
N LEU A 691 -9.73 37.38 -12.51
CA LEU A 691 -9.30 38.00 -11.26
C LEU A 691 -8.80 36.94 -10.26
N GLN A 692 -9.59 35.91 -9.99
CA GLN A 692 -9.21 34.85 -9.05
C GLN A 692 -7.95 34.08 -9.48
N LEU A 693 -7.82 33.80 -10.78
CA LEU A 693 -6.63 33.16 -11.34
C LEU A 693 -5.40 34.07 -11.28
N SER A 694 -5.56 35.36 -11.57
CA SER A 694 -4.48 36.34 -11.48
C SER A 694 -3.92 36.46 -10.07
N VAL A 695 -4.78 36.39 -9.05
CA VAL A 695 -4.35 36.37 -7.64
C VAL A 695 -3.61 35.06 -7.34
N ARG A 696 -4.15 33.92 -7.75
CA ARG A 696 -3.54 32.59 -7.53
C ARG A 696 -2.17 32.43 -8.19
N GLU A 697 -1.99 33.00 -9.38
CA GLU A 697 -0.72 32.99 -10.12
C GLU A 697 0.26 34.11 -9.71
N GLY A 698 -0.11 34.96 -8.76
CA GLY A 698 0.75 36.04 -8.25
C GLY A 698 0.89 37.26 -9.18
N ARG A 699 0.00 37.43 -10.16
CA ARG A 699 -0.03 38.57 -11.10
C ARG A 699 -0.76 39.79 -10.50
N TYR A 700 -0.26 40.30 -9.36
CA TYR A 700 -1.00 41.27 -8.53
C TYR A 700 -1.32 42.61 -9.21
N LYS A 701 -0.40 43.14 -10.03
CA LYS A 701 -0.64 44.40 -10.77
C LYS A 701 -1.84 44.28 -11.70
N ARG A 702 -1.90 43.19 -12.47
CA ARG A 702 -3.01 42.90 -13.38
C ARG A 702 -4.30 42.58 -12.63
N ALA A 703 -4.23 41.90 -11.50
CA ALA A 703 -5.38 41.64 -10.65
C ALA A 703 -6.04 42.95 -10.15
N LEU A 704 -5.28 44.00 -9.83
CA LEU A 704 -5.83 45.32 -9.47
C LEU A 704 -6.58 45.97 -10.64
N GLU A 705 -6.04 45.90 -11.86
CA GLU A 705 -6.72 46.38 -13.08
C GLU A 705 -8.03 45.62 -13.34
N LEU A 706 -8.00 44.29 -13.20
CA LEU A 706 -9.17 43.44 -13.37
C LEU A 706 -10.24 43.70 -12.30
N LYS A 707 -9.83 44.04 -11.08
CA LYS A 707 -10.75 44.47 -10.01
C LYS A 707 -11.46 45.77 -10.39
N GLN A 708 -10.74 46.76 -10.93
CA GLN A 708 -11.36 48.00 -11.43
C GLN A 708 -12.35 47.72 -12.57
N LYS A 709 -11.99 46.83 -13.51
CA LYS A 709 -12.91 46.38 -14.57
C LYS A 709 -14.14 45.67 -14.01
N CYS A 710 -13.98 44.83 -12.97
CA CYS A 710 -15.11 44.19 -12.30
C CYS A 710 -16.06 45.20 -11.65
N ASP A 711 -15.53 46.23 -11.01
CA ASP A 711 -16.32 47.30 -10.39
C ASP A 711 -17.09 48.11 -11.45
N GLN A 712 -16.43 48.46 -12.57
CA GLN A 712 -17.06 49.16 -13.70
C GLN A 712 -18.17 48.32 -14.36
N ALA A 713 -17.95 47.00 -14.50
CA ALA A 713 -18.92 46.07 -15.06
C ALA A 713 -20.02 45.64 -14.08
N LYS A 714 -19.98 46.14 -12.83
CA LYS A 714 -20.88 45.81 -11.71
C LYS A 714 -21.03 44.28 -11.54
N VAL A 715 -19.90 43.59 -11.42
CA VAL A 715 -19.88 42.13 -11.21
C VAL A 715 -20.31 41.79 -9.79
N ASP A 716 -21.20 40.80 -9.63
CA ASP A 716 -21.64 40.32 -8.32
C ASP A 716 -20.48 39.70 -7.53
N GLN A 717 -20.22 40.24 -6.34
CA GLN A 717 -19.10 39.84 -5.49
C GLN A 717 -19.47 38.59 -4.67
N SER A 718 -19.12 37.41 -5.20
CA SER A 718 -19.25 36.15 -4.46
C SER A 718 -18.27 36.07 -3.27
N SER A 719 -18.58 35.24 -2.27
CA SER A 719 -17.71 34.99 -1.11
C SER A 719 -16.27 34.57 -1.49
N GLY A 720 -16.13 33.69 -2.50
CA GLY A 720 -14.83 33.28 -3.02
C GLY A 720 -14.08 34.39 -3.77
N MET A 721 -14.78 35.35 -4.37
CA MET A 721 -14.14 36.51 -5.02
C MET A 721 -13.63 37.49 -3.97
N LEU A 722 -14.43 37.78 -2.93
CA LEU A 722 -14.01 38.60 -1.79
C LEU A 722 -12.82 37.98 -1.05
N ALA A 723 -12.78 36.66 -0.88
CA ALA A 723 -11.64 35.96 -0.29
C ALA A 723 -10.34 36.13 -1.12
N SER A 724 -10.42 36.08 -2.45
CA SER A 724 -9.27 36.37 -3.33
C SER A 724 -8.86 37.84 -3.33
N ILE A 725 -9.81 38.77 -3.14
CA ILE A 725 -9.50 40.20 -3.03
C ILE A 725 -8.76 40.51 -1.71
N ILE A 726 -9.11 39.84 -0.60
CA ILE A 726 -8.37 39.93 0.66
C ILE A 726 -6.92 39.47 0.47
N GLU A 727 -6.72 38.35 -0.21
CA GLU A 727 -5.37 37.85 -0.55
C GLU A 727 -4.61 38.82 -1.45
N LEU A 728 -5.27 39.39 -2.47
CA LEU A 728 -4.69 40.41 -3.35
C LEU A 728 -4.17 41.62 -2.56
N TYR A 729 -5.00 42.25 -1.74
CA TYR A 729 -4.59 43.44 -0.97
C TYR A 729 -3.52 43.10 0.07
N THR A 730 -3.58 41.90 0.66
CA THR A 730 -2.53 41.41 1.56
C THR A 730 -1.18 41.31 0.85
N LYS A 731 -1.13 40.76 -0.36
CA LYS A 731 0.12 40.62 -1.13
C LYS A 731 0.61 41.93 -1.76
N VAL A 732 -0.30 42.86 -2.05
CA VAL A 732 0.04 44.22 -2.51
C VAL A 732 0.57 45.09 -1.36
N GLY A 733 0.30 44.71 -0.10
CA GLY A 733 0.79 45.39 1.09
C GLY A 733 -0.11 46.54 1.57
N ASP A 734 -1.41 46.49 1.25
CA ASP A 734 -2.44 47.45 1.68
C ASP A 734 -3.34 46.83 2.76
N PRO A 735 -3.03 47.07 4.06
CA PRO A 735 -3.79 46.46 5.15
C PRO A 735 -5.19 47.07 5.31
N GLU A 736 -5.40 48.33 4.97
CA GLU A 736 -6.69 49.00 5.18
C GLU A 736 -7.77 48.43 4.26
N GLN A 737 -7.45 48.24 2.97
CA GLN A 737 -8.37 47.68 2.00
C GLN A 737 -8.63 46.18 2.24
N ALA A 738 -7.61 45.43 2.66
CA ALA A 738 -7.76 44.04 3.07
C ALA A 738 -8.72 43.92 4.27
N GLY A 739 -8.56 44.78 5.28
CA GLY A 739 -9.44 44.85 6.45
C GLY A 739 -10.89 45.20 6.09
N ARG A 740 -11.11 46.24 5.28
CA ARG A 740 -12.46 46.62 4.82
C ARG A 740 -13.15 45.50 4.04
N THR A 741 -12.41 44.80 3.17
CA THR A 741 -12.93 43.67 2.39
C THR A 741 -13.28 42.48 3.29
N LEU A 742 -12.47 42.22 4.32
CA LEU A 742 -12.73 41.18 5.31
C LEU A 742 -14.00 41.48 6.13
N GLU A 743 -14.18 42.72 6.58
CA GLU A 743 -15.40 43.16 7.25
C GLU A 743 -16.63 43.06 6.33
N GLN A 744 -16.48 43.44 5.06
CA GLN A 744 -17.54 43.31 4.06
C GLN A 744 -17.95 41.85 3.87
N LEU A 745 -16.98 40.94 3.74
CA LEU A 745 -17.23 39.51 3.59
C LEU A 745 -17.97 38.95 4.80
N ARG A 746 -17.57 39.33 6.03
CA ARG A 746 -18.24 38.90 7.27
C ARG A 746 -19.69 39.42 7.38
N LYS A 747 -19.94 40.66 6.94
CA LYS A 747 -21.29 41.26 6.93
C LYS A 747 -22.21 40.61 5.89
N GLN A 748 -21.70 40.34 4.69
CA GLN A 748 -22.50 39.80 3.58
C GLN A 748 -22.67 38.28 3.64
N PHE A 749 -21.67 37.55 4.16
CA PHE A 749 -21.65 36.08 4.19
C PHE A 749 -21.19 35.55 5.56
N PRO A 750 -22.00 35.67 6.63
CA PRO A 750 -21.60 35.30 7.99
C PRO A 750 -21.30 33.80 8.18
N GLY A 751 -21.86 32.93 7.33
CA GLY A 751 -21.58 31.49 7.34
C GLY A 751 -20.36 31.06 6.51
N PHE A 752 -19.70 31.98 5.81
CA PHE A 752 -18.53 31.67 5.00
C PHE A 752 -17.24 31.79 5.82
N ILE A 753 -16.53 30.68 5.98
CA ILE A 753 -15.28 30.62 6.73
C ILE A 753 -14.11 30.87 5.76
N VAL A 754 -13.32 31.90 6.03
CA VAL A 754 -12.11 32.21 5.24
C VAL A 754 -11.00 31.19 5.57
N ASP A 755 -10.29 30.75 4.53
CA ASP A 755 -9.14 29.83 4.65
C ASP A 755 -8.09 30.35 5.65
N GLU A 756 -7.52 29.47 6.47
CA GLU A 756 -6.61 29.87 7.56
C GLU A 756 -5.37 30.61 7.04
N HIS A 757 -4.78 30.14 5.93
CA HIS A 757 -3.55 30.71 5.37
C HIS A 757 -3.71 32.18 4.95
N LYS A 758 -4.88 32.59 4.44
CA LYS A 758 -5.16 34.00 4.05
C LYS A 758 -5.23 34.92 5.26
N ILE A 759 -5.82 34.43 6.35
CA ILE A 759 -5.91 35.17 7.61
C ILE A 759 -4.54 35.30 8.27
N ILE A 760 -3.74 34.24 8.25
CA ILE A 760 -2.36 34.25 8.78
C ILE A 760 -1.47 35.20 7.97
N ASP A 761 -1.58 35.20 6.63
CA ASP A 761 -0.84 36.13 5.77
C ASP A 761 -1.25 37.59 6.03
N TYR A 762 -2.54 37.86 6.25
CA TYR A 762 -3.01 39.20 6.61
C TYR A 762 -2.51 39.63 8.00
N ALA A 763 -2.50 38.72 8.97
CA ALA A 763 -1.91 38.95 10.28
C ALA A 763 -0.40 39.27 10.17
N ALA A 764 0.33 38.60 9.27
CA ALA A 764 1.75 38.88 9.04
C ALA A 764 1.97 40.30 8.51
N LEU A 765 1.15 40.73 7.54
CA LEU A 765 1.19 42.11 7.02
C LEU A 765 0.87 43.15 8.12
N LEU A 766 -0.08 42.88 9.00
CA LEU A 766 -0.40 43.78 10.12
C LEU A 766 0.78 43.93 11.08
N VAL A 767 1.51 42.84 11.35
CA VAL A 767 2.72 42.88 12.18
C VAL A 767 3.84 43.69 11.52
N GLU A 768 4.04 43.54 10.21
CA GLU A 768 5.03 44.34 9.46
C GLU A 768 4.73 45.85 9.53
N ARG A 769 3.45 46.22 9.65
CA ARG A 769 2.99 47.60 9.83
C ARG A 769 2.92 48.05 11.30
N GLY A 770 3.38 47.22 12.23
CA GLY A 770 3.43 47.50 13.67
C GLY A 770 2.11 47.35 14.43
N GLN A 771 1.11 46.69 13.84
CA GLN A 771 -0.21 46.46 14.43
C GLN A 771 -0.33 45.04 15.02
N LEU A 772 0.52 44.71 16.00
CA LEU A 772 0.56 43.37 16.63
C LEU A 772 -0.77 43.00 17.32
N ASP A 773 -1.41 43.95 18.01
CA ASP A 773 -2.69 43.71 18.68
C ASP A 773 -3.83 43.48 17.67
N GLY A 774 -3.77 44.14 16.52
CA GLY A 774 -4.67 43.90 15.39
C GLY A 774 -4.53 42.48 14.84
N ALA A 775 -3.29 42.02 14.65
CA ALA A 775 -3.00 40.64 14.22
C ALA A 775 -3.55 39.61 15.22
N ARG A 776 -3.31 39.81 16.53
CA ARG A 776 -3.83 38.92 17.59
C ARG A 776 -5.36 38.87 17.62
N LYS A 777 -6.03 40.01 17.43
CA LYS A 777 -7.49 40.11 17.39
C LYS A 777 -8.07 39.26 16.24
N ILE A 778 -7.54 39.40 15.04
CA ILE A 778 -8.07 38.70 13.86
C ILE A 778 -7.84 37.19 13.94
N LEU A 779 -6.67 36.76 14.44
CA LEU A 779 -6.36 35.35 14.66
C LEU A 779 -7.30 34.70 15.69
N ARG A 780 -7.62 35.43 16.78
CA ARG A 780 -8.60 34.98 17.79
C ARG A 780 -9.99 34.87 17.21
N GLU A 781 -10.43 35.89 16.47
CA GLU A 781 -11.74 35.90 15.82
C GLU A 781 -11.91 34.72 14.85
N ARG A 782 -10.87 34.36 14.09
CA ARG A 782 -10.93 33.20 13.19
C ARG A 782 -10.95 31.87 13.95
N ALA A 783 -10.27 31.77 15.08
CA ALA A 783 -10.29 30.57 15.92
C ALA A 783 -11.66 30.35 16.59
N THR A 784 -12.39 31.43 16.92
CA THR A 784 -13.71 31.34 17.56
C THR A 784 -14.89 31.29 16.58
N ALA A 785 -14.68 31.54 15.28
CA ALA A 785 -15.74 31.62 14.26
C ALA A 785 -16.36 30.26 13.82
N GLY A 786 -16.01 29.15 14.45
CA GLY A 786 -16.53 27.80 14.14
C GLY A 786 -15.78 27.08 13.00
N GLY A 787 -15.70 25.74 13.09
CA GLY A 787 -14.93 24.87 12.19
C GLY A 787 -13.59 24.40 12.79
N LYS A 788 -13.22 23.13 12.59
CA LYS A 788 -11.95 22.57 13.10
C LYS A 788 -10.77 23.26 12.40
N LEU A 789 -9.84 23.84 13.16
CA LEU A 789 -8.57 24.33 12.64
C LEU A 789 -7.78 23.13 12.10
N ARG A 790 -7.51 23.11 10.78
CA ARG A 790 -6.79 22.01 10.12
C ARG A 790 -5.26 22.09 10.27
N GLY A 791 -4.76 23.25 10.69
CA GLY A 791 -3.33 23.59 10.68
C GLY A 791 -2.44 22.73 11.60
N ALA A 792 -3.00 22.17 12.69
CA ALA A 792 -2.22 21.36 13.63
C ALA A 792 -1.96 19.92 13.16
N ASP A 793 -2.86 19.34 12.35
CA ASP A 793 -2.83 17.93 11.94
C ASP A 793 -2.23 17.74 10.52
N ASP A 794 -2.46 18.67 9.59
CA ASP A 794 -2.11 18.52 8.16
C ASP A 794 -0.84 19.29 7.72
N GLY A 795 -0.25 20.13 8.58
CA GLY A 795 0.99 20.88 8.31
C GLY A 795 0.93 21.94 7.18
N SER A 796 -0.23 22.13 6.55
CA SER A 796 -0.41 22.99 5.37
C SER A 796 -0.22 24.48 5.64
N THR A 797 -0.43 24.94 6.87
CA THR A 797 -0.28 26.33 7.30
C THR A 797 1.07 26.65 7.95
N SER A 798 1.94 25.66 8.17
CA SER A 798 3.20 25.84 8.90
C SER A 798 4.13 26.88 8.28
N LYS A 799 4.15 27.00 6.95
CA LYS A 799 4.93 28.02 6.23
C LYS A 799 4.42 29.44 6.48
N ASN A 800 3.10 29.64 6.47
CA ASN A 800 2.48 30.95 6.73
C ASN A 800 2.70 31.38 8.19
N ILE A 801 2.58 30.44 9.14
CA ILE A 801 2.87 30.65 10.56
C ILE A 801 4.35 31.02 10.74
N TRP A 802 5.25 30.31 10.07
CA TRP A 802 6.68 30.63 10.09
C TRP A 802 6.97 32.02 9.53
N ASN A 803 6.31 32.43 8.45
CA ASN A 803 6.42 33.79 7.90
C ASN A 803 5.92 34.83 8.91
N LEU A 804 4.74 34.63 9.52
CA LEU A 804 4.19 35.52 10.54
C LEU A 804 5.15 35.70 11.72
N LEU A 805 5.71 34.60 12.24
CA LEU A 805 6.68 34.64 13.33
C LEU A 805 7.99 35.31 12.90
N THR A 806 8.42 35.12 11.64
CA THR A 806 9.61 35.79 11.10
C THR A 806 9.40 37.29 10.95
N SER A 807 8.26 37.74 10.42
CA SER A 807 7.88 39.16 10.36
C SER A 807 7.77 39.75 11.77
N THR A 808 7.29 38.97 12.74
CA THR A 808 7.25 39.37 14.17
C THR A 808 8.65 39.54 14.75
N ALA A 809 9.55 38.59 14.49
CA ALA A 809 10.95 38.66 14.95
C ALA A 809 11.68 39.87 14.35
N GLN A 810 11.52 40.12 13.05
CA GLN A 810 12.11 41.27 12.37
C GLN A 810 11.56 42.59 12.90
N TRP A 811 10.23 42.70 13.06
CA TRP A 811 9.60 43.89 13.61
C TRP A 811 10.01 44.15 15.07
N ALA A 812 10.04 43.10 15.90
CA ALA A 812 10.41 43.20 17.31
C ALA A 812 11.88 43.61 17.48
N ALA A 813 12.78 43.03 16.67
CA ALA A 813 14.19 43.42 16.64
C ALA A 813 14.38 44.89 16.19
N ALA A 814 13.66 45.32 15.14
CA ALA A 814 13.70 46.70 14.66
C ALA A 814 13.07 47.71 15.64
N SER A 815 12.13 47.28 16.48
CA SER A 815 11.43 48.13 17.45
C SER A 815 12.26 48.45 18.72
N GLY A 816 13.48 47.92 18.84
CA GLY A 816 14.45 48.32 19.87
C GLY A 816 14.01 48.09 21.32
N ARG A 817 13.09 47.17 21.58
CA ARG A 817 12.66 46.85 22.96
C ARG A 817 13.82 46.17 23.72
N LYS A 818 14.23 46.77 24.84
CA LYS A 818 15.28 46.24 25.71
C LYS A 818 14.91 44.87 26.31
N ALA A 819 15.91 44.01 26.40
CA ALA A 819 15.92 42.63 26.89
C ALA A 819 15.65 42.47 28.41
N THR A 820 14.61 43.10 28.95
CA THR A 820 14.23 42.93 30.38
C THR A 820 12.94 42.15 30.58
N ALA A 821 12.22 41.79 29.50
CA ALA A 821 11.07 40.89 29.57
C ALA A 821 11.56 39.42 29.47
N PRO A 822 11.04 38.49 30.31
CA PRO A 822 11.50 37.10 30.35
C PRO A 822 11.22 36.31 29.06
N ASN A 823 10.25 36.74 28.26
CA ASN A 823 9.87 36.11 27.00
C ASN A 823 9.87 37.14 25.88
N ASN A 824 10.56 36.84 24.78
CA ASN A 824 10.57 37.70 23.59
C ASN A 824 9.20 37.76 22.89
N THR A 825 9.02 38.75 22.02
CA THR A 825 7.69 39.06 21.45
C THR A 825 7.20 37.93 20.56
N THR A 826 8.12 37.30 19.83
CA THR A 826 7.84 36.17 18.94
C THR A 826 7.43 34.91 19.73
N GLN A 827 8.04 34.64 20.88
CA GLN A 827 7.68 33.56 21.79
C GLN A 827 6.26 33.75 22.34
N GLN A 828 5.91 34.97 22.75
CA GLN A 828 4.55 35.28 23.21
C GLN A 828 3.51 35.07 22.10
N LEU A 829 3.84 35.40 20.84
CA LEU A 829 2.94 35.15 19.71
C LEU A 829 2.85 33.65 19.37
N LEU A 830 3.96 32.91 19.46
CA LEU A 830 3.96 31.46 19.25
C LEU A 830 3.11 30.74 20.31
N ASP A 831 3.27 31.10 21.58
CA ASP A 831 2.50 30.50 22.68
C ASP A 831 1.00 30.80 22.48
N PHE A 832 0.66 32.02 22.08
CA PHE A 832 -0.72 32.40 21.72
C PHE A 832 -1.30 31.59 20.55
N LEU A 833 -0.50 31.29 19.52
CA LEU A 833 -0.94 30.47 18.38
C LEU A 833 -1.12 29.00 18.76
N VAL A 834 -0.31 28.48 19.68
CA VAL A 834 -0.45 27.13 20.24
C VAL A 834 -1.71 27.03 21.09
N GLU A 835 -1.98 28.01 21.96
CA GLU A 835 -3.20 28.07 22.77
C GLU A 835 -4.48 28.10 21.92
N LEU A 836 -4.44 28.81 20.79
CA LEU A 836 -5.56 28.87 19.84
C LEU A 836 -5.69 27.63 18.96
N GLY A 837 -4.74 26.68 19.00
CA GLY A 837 -4.78 25.44 18.21
C GLY A 837 -4.35 25.59 16.75
N TYR A 838 -3.60 26.63 16.39
CA TYR A 838 -3.07 26.80 15.03
C TYR A 838 -1.87 25.89 14.72
N CYS A 839 -1.03 25.60 15.72
CA CYS A 839 0.18 24.81 15.55
C CYS A 839 0.65 24.16 16.86
N ASN A 840 1.57 23.20 16.75
CA ASN A 840 2.34 22.63 17.86
C ASN A 840 3.79 23.17 17.83
N TYR A 841 4.52 23.04 18.95
CA TYR A 841 5.93 23.41 18.98
C TYR A 841 6.77 22.51 18.06
N ASP A 842 7.36 23.11 17.03
CA ASP A 842 8.27 22.46 16.09
C ASP A 842 9.59 23.25 15.97
N ASN A 843 10.68 22.58 15.60
CA ASN A 843 12.01 23.18 15.40
C ASN A 843 11.96 24.34 14.38
N ALA A 844 11.12 24.22 13.34
CA ALA A 844 10.96 25.28 12.35
C ALA A 844 10.33 26.54 12.95
N LEU A 845 9.28 26.39 13.76
CA LEU A 845 8.52 27.50 14.37
C LEU A 845 9.22 28.13 15.59
N LEU A 846 10.03 27.34 16.29
CA LEU A 846 10.92 27.83 17.35
C LEU A 846 12.15 28.57 16.79
N GLY A 847 12.46 28.42 15.50
CA GLY A 847 13.57 29.13 14.85
C GLY A 847 13.42 30.66 14.84
N PRO A 848 12.28 31.22 14.40
CA PRO A 848 11.99 32.65 14.48
C PRO A 848 12.16 33.26 15.88
N VAL A 849 11.85 32.51 16.95
CA VAL A 849 12.05 32.94 18.34
C VAL A 849 13.52 33.24 18.61
N LEU A 850 14.43 32.35 18.19
CA LEU A 850 15.87 32.60 18.33
C LEU A 850 16.36 33.70 17.38
N ARG A 851 15.78 33.81 16.19
CA ARG A 851 16.11 34.85 15.20
C ARG A 851 15.81 36.26 15.69
N GLU A 852 14.81 36.48 16.55
CA GLU A 852 14.56 37.81 17.16
C GLU A 852 15.81 38.30 17.91
N TYR A 853 16.42 37.46 18.73
CA TYR A 853 17.64 37.80 19.48
C TYR A 853 18.86 37.97 18.56
N LEU A 854 19.04 37.07 17.58
CA LEU A 854 20.14 37.15 16.62
C LEU A 854 20.07 38.42 15.75
N LEU A 855 18.86 38.82 15.32
CA LEU A 855 18.65 40.06 14.56
C LEU A 855 18.82 41.31 15.41
N ALA A 856 18.53 41.22 16.72
CA ALA A 856 18.81 42.28 17.68
C ALA A 856 20.29 42.40 18.06
N GLY A 857 21.16 41.48 17.58
CA GLY A 857 22.59 41.44 17.88
C GLY A 857 22.95 40.80 19.23
N ASP A 858 21.96 40.35 20.02
CA ASP A 858 22.18 39.73 21.33
C ASP A 858 22.48 38.23 21.21
N LYS A 859 23.74 37.95 20.87
CA LYS A 859 24.26 36.58 20.69
C LYS A 859 24.16 35.76 21.99
N ARG A 860 24.39 36.40 23.14
CA ARG A 860 24.44 35.73 24.45
C ARG A 860 23.07 35.21 24.87
N THR A 861 22.05 36.07 24.78
CA THR A 861 20.68 35.67 25.09
C THR A 861 20.14 34.65 24.10
N ALA A 862 20.53 34.72 22.82
CA ALA A 862 20.17 33.71 21.83
C ALA A 862 20.69 32.29 22.18
N ILE A 863 21.94 32.19 22.65
CA ILE A 863 22.54 30.91 23.07
C ILE A 863 21.86 30.39 24.34
N ALA A 864 21.63 31.25 25.34
CA ALA A 864 20.94 30.89 26.57
C ALA A 864 19.51 30.37 26.28
N GLU A 865 18.80 31.03 25.37
CA GLU A 865 17.45 30.64 24.97
C GLU A 865 17.43 29.33 24.17
N PHE A 866 18.41 29.10 23.29
CA PHE A 866 18.60 27.82 22.61
C PHE A 866 18.76 26.68 23.64
N GLN A 867 19.62 26.87 24.64
CA GLN A 867 19.84 25.89 25.70
C GLN A 867 18.57 25.65 26.54
N ARG A 868 17.81 26.71 26.85
CA ARG A 868 16.54 26.62 27.57
C ARG A 868 15.51 25.80 26.77
N ILE A 869 15.33 26.10 25.49
CA ILE A 869 14.41 25.38 24.60
C ILE A 869 14.84 23.90 24.46
N ALA A 870 16.14 23.64 24.31
CA ALA A 870 16.68 22.29 24.22
C ALA A 870 16.41 21.46 25.49
N LYS A 871 16.61 22.05 26.69
CA LYS A 871 16.34 21.38 27.97
C LYS A 871 14.84 21.20 28.24
N ALA A 872 14.04 22.26 28.04
CA ALA A 872 12.63 22.26 28.41
C ALA A 872 11.74 21.49 27.41
N LYS A 873 12.03 21.60 26.11
CA LYS A 873 11.17 21.04 25.03
C LYS A 873 11.80 19.88 24.27
N ARG A 874 13.06 19.51 24.55
CA ARG A 874 13.85 18.49 23.80
C ARG A 874 13.87 18.76 22.28
N ARG A 875 14.00 20.04 21.90
CA ARG A 875 14.01 20.55 20.52
C ARG A 875 15.23 21.43 20.28
N THR A 876 15.81 21.41 19.08
CA THR A 876 17.07 22.12 18.74
C THR A 876 16.89 23.04 17.52
N PRO A 877 16.10 24.12 17.64
CA PRO A 877 15.90 25.08 16.55
C PRO A 877 17.21 25.79 16.17
N LEU A 878 17.43 26.03 14.87
CA LEU A 878 18.64 26.71 14.36
C LEU A 878 19.98 26.12 14.84
N GLN A 879 20.02 24.81 15.12
CA GLN A 879 21.21 24.13 15.65
C GLN A 879 22.49 24.42 14.86
N LEU A 880 22.43 24.38 13.52
CA LEU A 880 23.60 24.63 12.67
C LEU A 880 24.08 26.08 12.81
N GLU A 881 23.18 27.07 12.86
CA GLU A 881 23.54 28.48 12.98
C GLU A 881 24.16 28.79 14.35
N ILE A 882 23.58 28.27 15.44
CA ILE A 882 24.11 28.47 16.81
C ILE A 882 25.47 27.79 17.01
N VAL A 883 25.63 26.56 16.51
CA VAL A 883 26.93 25.85 16.61
C VAL A 883 27.98 26.54 15.73
N THR A 884 27.62 27.01 14.53
CA THR A 884 28.53 27.78 13.66
C THR A 884 28.95 29.08 14.34
N LEU A 885 28.01 29.83 14.93
CA LEU A 885 28.31 31.06 15.68
C LEU A 885 29.29 30.81 16.83
N LEU A 886 29.07 29.74 17.61
CA LEU A 886 29.97 29.38 18.72
C LEU A 886 31.37 28.94 18.23
N VAL A 887 31.46 28.26 17.09
CA VAL A 887 32.74 27.90 16.45
C VAL A 887 33.46 29.14 15.94
N GLU A 888 32.76 30.09 15.31
CA GLU A 888 33.33 31.35 14.85
C GLU A 888 33.84 32.19 16.04
N LEU A 889 33.05 32.32 17.11
CA LEU A 889 33.46 33.02 18.34
C LEU A 889 34.64 32.35 19.06
N THR A 890 34.79 31.03 18.93
CA THR A 890 35.93 30.28 19.48
C THR A 890 37.24 30.57 18.74
N ASN A 891 37.15 30.89 17.43
CA ASN A 891 38.30 31.07 16.55
C ASN A 891 38.52 32.55 16.13
N GLY A 892 37.63 33.46 16.50
CA GLY A 892 37.68 34.90 16.21
C GLY A 892 38.53 35.70 17.21
N GLN A 893 38.61 37.02 16.97
CA GLN A 893 39.20 37.99 17.92
C GLN A 893 38.21 38.32 19.03
N ASP A 894 38.69 38.89 20.14
CA ASP A 894 37.86 39.26 21.31
C ASP A 894 36.65 40.11 20.90
N ASP A 895 35.46 39.50 20.84
CA ASP A 895 34.18 40.17 20.64
C ASP A 895 33.73 40.73 22.00
N ALA A 896 33.13 41.92 22.02
CA ALA A 896 32.85 42.65 23.27
C ALA A 896 31.82 41.94 24.19
N ASP A 897 31.02 41.02 23.65
CA ASP A 897 29.93 40.33 24.37
C ASP A 897 30.27 38.90 24.86
N ILE A 898 31.13 38.14 24.17
CA ILE A 898 31.49 36.76 24.52
C ILE A 898 32.97 36.54 24.22
N THR A 899 33.77 36.25 25.26
CA THR A 899 35.21 35.97 25.10
C THR A 899 35.44 34.60 24.45
N PRO A 900 36.56 34.37 23.73
CA PRO A 900 36.85 33.07 23.10
C PRO A 900 36.95 31.90 24.09
N THR A 901 37.31 32.16 25.34
CA THR A 901 37.31 31.16 26.43
C THR A 901 35.89 30.81 26.87
N GLU A 902 35.02 31.81 27.01
CA GLU A 902 33.60 31.62 27.31
C GLU A 902 32.85 30.96 26.12
N ALA A 903 33.23 31.27 24.88
CA ALA A 903 32.68 30.63 23.69
C ALA A 903 33.02 29.12 23.66
N LYS A 904 34.22 28.72 24.08
CA LYS A 904 34.60 27.30 24.21
C LYS A 904 33.76 26.56 25.26
N THR A 905 33.53 27.18 26.42
CA THR A 905 32.68 26.57 27.47
C THR A 905 31.24 26.43 26.96
N LEU A 906 30.68 27.49 26.38
CA LEU A 906 29.32 27.46 25.81
C LEU A 906 29.18 26.47 24.66
N LEU A 907 30.21 26.31 23.81
CA LEU A 907 30.23 25.30 22.76
C LEU A 907 30.22 23.89 23.34
N SER A 908 31.02 23.62 24.37
CA SER A 908 31.06 22.31 25.02
C SER A 908 29.73 21.94 25.70
N GLU A 909 29.11 22.89 26.39
CA GLU A 909 27.79 22.71 27.01
C GLU A 909 26.71 22.47 25.97
N THR A 910 26.73 23.24 24.87
CA THR A 910 25.76 23.13 23.77
C THR A 910 25.89 21.78 23.07
N ILE A 911 27.12 21.31 22.81
CA ILE A 911 27.38 19.97 22.26
C ILE A 911 26.85 18.88 23.21
N GLN A 912 27.08 19.01 24.52
CA GLN A 912 26.59 18.03 25.50
C GLN A 912 25.05 17.95 25.50
N ILE A 913 24.36 19.09 25.49
CA ILE A 913 22.89 19.16 25.46
C ILE A 913 22.34 18.56 24.16
N VAL A 914 22.92 18.93 23.02
CA VAL A 914 22.48 18.41 21.70
C VAL A 914 22.76 16.90 21.59
N SER A 915 23.88 16.42 22.12
CA SER A 915 24.25 15.00 22.15
C SER A 915 23.29 14.16 22.98
N GLN A 916 22.76 14.70 24.09
CA GLN A 916 21.71 14.04 24.87
C GLN A 916 20.38 13.89 24.12
N ILE A 917 20.09 14.78 23.15
CA ILE A 917 18.84 14.78 22.38
C ILE A 917 18.96 13.92 21.12
N HIS A 918 19.99 14.13 20.30
CA HIS A 918 20.14 13.52 18.97
C HIS A 918 21.17 12.38 18.90
N GLY A 919 21.89 12.15 19.99
CA GLY A 919 23.02 11.22 20.06
C GLY A 919 24.34 11.84 19.58
N PRO A 920 25.47 11.17 19.88
CA PRO A 920 26.81 11.68 19.57
C PRO A 920 27.07 11.73 18.05
N VAL A 921 26.58 10.75 17.29
CA VAL A 921 26.79 10.67 15.82
C VAL A 921 26.18 11.86 15.09
N ASN A 922 24.92 12.20 15.39
CA ASN A 922 24.23 13.31 14.72
C ASN A 922 24.78 14.67 15.15
N THR A 923 25.17 14.81 16.42
CA THR A 923 25.85 16.00 16.93
C THR A 923 27.19 16.22 16.23
N ASN A 924 27.96 15.14 16.05
CA ASN A 924 29.23 15.17 15.33
C ASN A 924 29.04 15.57 13.86
N ASN A 925 28.02 15.05 13.18
CA ASN A 925 27.74 15.44 11.79
C ASN A 925 27.36 16.93 11.68
N THR A 926 26.54 17.46 12.59
CA THR A 926 26.22 18.90 12.60
C THR A 926 27.46 19.76 12.90
N LEU A 927 28.35 19.30 13.79
CA LEU A 927 29.60 20.00 14.09
C LEU A 927 30.57 19.96 12.89
N ILE A 928 30.65 18.85 12.14
CA ILE A 928 31.43 18.75 10.90
C ILE A 928 30.97 19.80 9.88
N VAL A 929 29.64 19.93 9.68
CA VAL A 929 29.09 20.94 8.78
C VAL A 929 29.33 22.36 9.32
N ALA A 930 29.21 22.59 10.62
CA ALA A 930 29.49 23.90 11.23
C ALA A 930 30.97 24.32 11.08
N LEU A 931 31.92 23.40 11.29
CA LEU A 931 33.36 23.64 11.08
C LEU A 931 33.66 23.95 9.60
N ALA A 932 32.96 23.29 8.68
CA ALA A 932 33.05 23.61 7.26
C ALA A 932 32.52 25.00 6.93
N VAL A 933 31.41 25.44 7.52
CA VAL A 933 30.87 26.78 7.32
C VAL A 933 31.78 27.84 7.92
N ALA A 934 32.28 27.63 9.15
CA ALA A 934 33.18 28.54 9.85
C ALA A 934 34.60 28.63 9.25
N GLY A 935 34.96 27.74 8.33
CA GLY A 935 36.22 27.81 7.59
C GLY A 935 37.46 27.22 8.28
N THR A 936 37.28 26.38 9.30
CA THR A 936 38.40 25.83 10.08
C THR A 936 38.90 24.48 9.55
N GLU A 937 39.58 24.49 8.40
CA GLU A 937 40.06 23.28 7.69
C GLU A 937 40.87 22.32 8.60
N ALA A 938 41.75 22.86 9.44
CA ALA A 938 42.58 22.05 10.35
C ALA A 938 41.79 21.36 11.47
N GLN A 939 40.69 21.94 11.95
CA GLN A 939 39.81 21.32 12.95
C GLN A 939 38.89 20.31 12.28
N LEU A 940 38.32 20.67 11.12
CA LEU A 940 37.48 19.81 10.30
C LEU A 940 38.21 18.52 9.90
N ARG A 941 39.43 18.63 9.35
CA ARG A 941 40.21 17.46 8.92
C ARG A 941 40.61 16.56 10.10
N ARG A 942 40.96 17.13 11.25
CA ARG A 942 41.24 16.35 12.48
C ARG A 942 40.01 15.56 12.93
N MET A 943 38.83 16.15 12.84
CA MET A 943 37.58 15.49 13.21
C MET A 943 37.19 14.36 12.25
N LEU A 944 37.41 14.56 10.93
CA LEU A 944 37.10 13.55 9.90
C LEU A 944 38.05 12.34 9.91
N ILE A 945 39.31 12.53 10.33
CA ILE A 945 40.30 11.43 10.43
C ILE A 945 40.11 10.60 11.70
N ASN A 946 39.51 11.15 12.75
CA ASN A 946 39.42 10.47 14.04
C ASN A 946 38.54 9.20 13.95
N PRO A 947 39.10 8.00 14.17
CA PRO A 947 38.37 6.73 14.04
C PRO A 947 37.28 6.54 15.12
N GLU A 948 37.37 7.27 16.24
CA GLU A 948 36.36 7.24 17.30
C GLU A 948 35.10 8.04 16.94
N VAL A 949 35.20 8.96 15.98
CA VAL A 949 34.08 9.77 15.51
C VAL A 949 33.32 8.97 14.46
N ARG A 950 32.16 8.42 14.85
CA ARG A 950 31.23 7.84 13.89
C ARG A 950 30.59 8.95 13.05
N ILE A 951 30.71 8.84 11.73
CA ILE A 951 30.21 9.83 10.75
C ILE A 951 29.10 9.21 9.92
N ASN A 952 28.04 9.98 9.62
CA ASN A 952 27.01 9.60 8.66
C ASN A 952 27.09 10.49 7.41
N HIS A 953 27.67 9.95 6.34
CA HIS A 953 27.88 10.66 5.07
C HIS A 953 26.57 11.19 4.46
N GLU A 954 25.50 10.37 4.43
CA GLU A 954 24.20 10.74 3.85
C GLU A 954 23.54 11.92 4.58
N TYR A 955 23.73 12.00 5.90
CA TYR A 955 23.22 13.14 6.69
C TYR A 955 24.00 14.43 6.37
N ILE A 956 25.32 14.34 6.20
CA ILE A 956 26.15 15.50 5.82
C ILE A 956 25.77 15.98 4.41
N LEU A 957 25.54 15.06 3.47
CA LEU A 957 25.07 15.41 2.11
C LEU A 957 23.75 16.16 2.13
N THR A 958 22.77 15.72 2.92
CA THR A 958 21.46 16.39 3.03
C THR A 958 21.61 17.83 3.56
N GLN A 959 22.50 18.07 4.53
CA GLN A 959 22.79 19.41 5.02
C GLN A 959 23.53 20.26 3.98
N CYS A 960 24.43 19.66 3.20
CA CYS A 960 25.14 20.33 2.11
C CYS A 960 24.19 20.74 0.98
N GLU A 961 23.20 19.92 0.63
CA GLU A 961 22.14 20.27 -0.34
C GLU A 961 21.38 21.53 0.08
N PHE A 962 21.05 21.65 1.37
CA PHE A 962 20.41 22.85 1.93
C PHE A 962 21.33 24.08 1.88
N LEU A 963 22.62 23.92 2.20
CA LEU A 963 23.61 25.00 2.09
C LEU A 963 23.79 25.48 0.64
N VAL A 964 23.87 24.55 -0.30
CA VAL A 964 23.93 24.85 -1.73
C VAL A 964 22.68 25.57 -2.20
N GLY A 965 21.50 25.12 -1.77
CA GLY A 965 20.22 25.81 -2.06
C GLY A 965 20.10 27.22 -1.46
N SER A 966 20.89 27.54 -0.42
CA SER A 966 20.99 28.89 0.17
C SER A 966 22.15 29.72 -0.38
N GLY A 967 22.82 29.25 -1.44
CA GLY A 967 23.91 29.96 -2.12
C GLY A 967 25.27 29.84 -1.44
N LYS A 968 25.42 29.02 -0.40
CA LYS A 968 26.69 28.80 0.31
C LYS A 968 27.42 27.59 -0.25
N LEU A 969 28.12 27.78 -1.37
CA LEU A 969 28.85 26.71 -2.06
C LEU A 969 30.24 26.43 -1.45
N GLU A 970 30.89 27.47 -0.95
CA GLU A 970 32.25 27.40 -0.39
C GLU A 970 32.43 26.36 0.74
N PRO A 971 31.49 26.21 1.71
CA PRO A 971 31.58 25.15 2.73
C PRO A 971 31.57 23.73 2.16
N VAL A 972 30.89 23.50 1.04
CA VAL A 972 30.79 22.17 0.41
C VAL A 972 32.08 21.82 -0.32
N LEU A 973 32.71 22.80 -0.98
CA LEU A 973 34.04 22.63 -1.58
C LEU A 973 35.10 22.38 -0.50
N ARG A 974 35.01 23.07 0.64
CA ARG A 974 35.89 22.84 1.80
C ARG A 974 35.72 21.44 2.39
N LEU A 975 34.50 20.92 2.46
CA LEU A 975 34.24 19.51 2.86
C LEU A 975 34.80 18.51 1.86
N ALA A 976 34.67 18.77 0.55
CA ALA A 976 35.27 17.93 -0.48
C ALA A 976 36.80 17.85 -0.30
N LYS A 977 37.46 19.00 -0.08
CA LYS A 977 38.91 19.07 0.18
C LYS A 977 39.32 18.32 1.44
N CYS A 978 38.61 18.50 2.54
CA CYS A 978 38.95 17.89 3.84
C CYS A 978 38.59 16.39 3.94
N SER A 979 37.72 15.87 3.06
CA SER A 979 37.34 14.45 3.00
C SER A 979 38.27 13.60 2.14
N LYS A 980 39.33 14.19 1.56
CA LYS A 980 40.28 13.54 0.67
C LYS A 980 40.80 12.21 1.23
N GLY A 981 40.59 11.13 0.48
CA GLY A 981 41.16 9.81 0.78
C GLY A 981 40.51 9.09 1.97
N LEU A 982 39.38 9.59 2.47
CA LEU A 982 38.61 8.91 3.53
C LEU A 982 37.59 7.95 2.90
N ALA A 983 37.55 6.72 3.40
CA ALA A 983 36.57 5.72 2.93
C ALA A 983 35.13 6.04 3.39
N ASN A 984 34.98 6.68 4.56
CA ASN A 984 33.69 6.89 5.22
C ASN A 984 32.95 8.16 4.75
N VAL A 985 33.65 9.08 4.07
CA VAL A 985 33.09 10.35 3.60
C VAL A 985 33.59 10.57 2.18
N ARG A 986 32.68 10.48 1.20
CA ARG A 986 33.03 10.44 -0.23
C ARG A 986 33.16 11.85 -0.81
N GLU A 987 34.38 12.24 -1.20
CA GLU A 987 34.70 13.52 -1.85
C GLU A 987 33.93 13.74 -3.17
N SER A 988 33.67 12.67 -3.93
CA SER A 988 32.96 12.70 -5.23
C SER A 988 31.56 13.28 -5.13
N ASP A 989 30.86 13.01 -4.03
CA ASP A 989 29.45 13.35 -3.90
C ASP A 989 29.27 14.85 -3.65
N PHE A 990 30.19 15.47 -2.89
CA PHE A 990 30.18 16.91 -2.65
C PHE A 990 30.48 17.69 -3.94
N LEU A 991 31.39 17.19 -4.79
CA LEU A 991 31.67 17.78 -6.11
C LEU A 991 30.48 17.68 -7.06
N LEU A 992 29.77 16.54 -7.05
CA LEU A 992 28.54 16.37 -7.83
C LEU A 992 27.41 17.29 -7.35
N LEU A 993 27.28 17.50 -6.04
CA LEU A 993 26.32 18.46 -5.47
C LEU A 993 26.62 19.89 -5.91
N ALA A 994 27.90 20.28 -5.90
CA ALA A 994 28.34 21.59 -6.37
C ALA A 994 28.03 21.81 -7.86
N LEU A 995 28.37 20.83 -8.72
CA LEU A 995 28.05 20.87 -10.14
C LEU A 995 26.53 20.91 -10.39
N GLY A 996 25.75 20.17 -9.61
CA GLY A 996 24.29 20.15 -9.71
C GLY A 996 23.63 21.52 -9.44
N GLN A 997 24.26 22.41 -8.67
CA GLN A 997 23.78 23.79 -8.53
C GLN A 997 23.96 24.59 -9.81
N TYR A 998 25.14 24.52 -10.42
CA TYR A 998 25.42 25.23 -11.67
C TYR A 998 24.55 24.72 -12.83
N VAL A 999 24.24 23.42 -12.85
CA VAL A 999 23.25 22.86 -13.79
C VAL A 999 21.87 23.48 -13.57
N ARG A 1000 21.41 23.63 -12.32
CA ARG A 1000 20.10 24.26 -12.02
C ARG A 1000 20.05 25.74 -12.38
N GLU A 1001 21.15 26.46 -12.19
CA GLU A 1001 21.29 27.87 -12.56
C GLU A 1001 21.61 28.08 -14.05
N ASN A 1002 21.83 26.99 -14.79
CA ASN A 1002 22.28 26.99 -16.18
C ASN A 1002 23.58 27.78 -16.41
N ASN A 1003 24.46 27.82 -15.41
CA ASN A 1003 25.67 28.63 -15.40
C ASN A 1003 26.88 27.82 -15.91
N CYS A 1004 27.08 27.82 -17.23
CA CYS A 1004 28.13 27.05 -17.90
C CYS A 1004 29.54 27.56 -17.54
N ASP A 1005 29.73 28.87 -17.45
CA ASP A 1005 31.02 29.49 -17.13
C ASP A 1005 31.53 29.08 -15.75
N ALA A 1006 30.67 29.13 -14.73
CA ALA A 1006 31.04 28.73 -13.36
C ALA A 1006 31.36 27.23 -13.26
N ALA A 1007 30.65 26.39 -14.02
CA ALA A 1007 30.87 24.95 -14.06
C ALA A 1007 32.21 24.60 -14.73
N VAL A 1008 32.57 25.28 -15.82
CA VAL A 1008 33.87 25.12 -16.49
C VAL A 1008 35.01 25.66 -15.63
N GLN A 1009 34.82 26.79 -14.94
CA GLN A 1009 35.80 27.31 -13.98
C GLN A 1009 36.03 26.35 -12.81
N LEU A 1010 34.97 25.71 -12.28
CA LEU A 1010 35.13 24.67 -11.27
C LEU A 1010 35.95 23.50 -11.81
N PHE A 1011 35.68 23.05 -13.04
CA PHE A 1011 36.46 21.98 -13.68
C PHE A 1011 37.93 22.38 -13.90
N GLN A 1012 38.21 23.62 -14.31
CA GLN A 1012 39.58 24.14 -14.45
C GLN A 1012 40.29 24.23 -13.11
N ARG A 1013 39.63 24.71 -12.05
CA ARG A 1013 40.20 24.71 -10.68
C ARG A 1013 40.56 23.30 -10.21
N LEU A 1014 39.70 22.31 -10.50
CA LEU A 1014 39.98 20.91 -10.18
C LEU A 1014 41.14 20.31 -11.00
N LEU A 1015 41.47 20.87 -12.16
CA LEU A 1015 42.63 20.46 -12.98
C LEU A 1015 43.92 21.16 -12.56
N ASP A 1016 43.85 22.45 -12.19
CA ASP A 1016 45.00 23.27 -11.80
C ASP A 1016 45.50 22.93 -10.38
N GLU A 1017 44.62 22.52 -9.47
CA GLU A 1017 44.96 22.02 -8.11
C GLU A 1017 45.55 20.59 -8.14
N GLY A 1018 46.52 20.37 -9.02
CA GLY A 1018 47.16 19.08 -9.33
C GLY A 1018 47.24 18.11 -8.14
N ASP A 1019 46.63 16.94 -8.30
CA ASP A 1019 46.53 15.82 -7.35
C ASP A 1019 45.65 15.99 -6.10
N GLU A 1020 44.85 17.06 -5.96
CA GLU A 1020 44.03 17.25 -4.74
C GLU A 1020 42.65 16.59 -4.74
N LEU A 1021 41.89 16.60 -5.84
CA LEU A 1021 40.52 16.10 -5.89
C LEU A 1021 40.26 15.21 -7.13
N LYS A 1022 39.72 14.00 -6.94
CA LYS A 1022 39.48 13.05 -8.04
C LYS A 1022 38.22 13.40 -8.83
N ILE A 1023 38.39 13.76 -10.09
CA ILE A 1023 37.28 13.92 -11.04
C ILE A 1023 36.76 12.55 -11.46
N THR A 1024 35.47 12.29 -11.22
CA THR A 1024 34.81 11.03 -11.61
C THR A 1024 34.24 11.10 -13.02
N THR A 1025 34.05 9.94 -13.66
CA THR A 1025 33.39 9.84 -14.97
C THR A 1025 31.94 10.37 -14.94
N GLU A 1026 31.26 10.26 -13.79
CA GLU A 1026 29.92 10.82 -13.61
C GLU A 1026 29.92 12.35 -13.59
N PHE A 1027 30.90 12.97 -12.91
CA PHE A 1027 31.08 14.42 -12.90
C PHE A 1027 31.34 14.94 -14.32
N ALA A 1028 32.25 14.27 -15.05
CA ALA A 1028 32.58 14.63 -16.42
C ALA A 1028 31.37 14.52 -17.37
N ARG A 1029 30.56 13.46 -17.24
CA ARG A 1029 29.34 13.27 -18.05
C ARG A 1029 28.31 14.37 -17.80
N LYS A 1030 28.00 14.67 -16.53
CA LYS A 1030 27.03 15.73 -16.17
C LYS A 1030 27.47 17.12 -16.64
N LEU A 1031 28.78 17.39 -16.61
CA LEU A 1031 29.32 18.63 -17.17
C LEU A 1031 29.17 18.66 -18.69
N SER A 1032 29.49 17.56 -19.40
CA SER A 1032 29.30 17.46 -20.86
C SER A 1032 27.84 17.69 -21.25
N ASP A 1033 26.89 17.05 -20.56
CA ASP A 1033 25.46 17.19 -20.82
C ASP A 1033 24.98 18.65 -20.68
N LEU A 1034 25.50 19.39 -19.68
CA LEU A 1034 25.18 20.81 -19.49
C LEU A 1034 25.73 21.69 -20.63
N LEU A 1035 26.97 21.44 -21.05
CA LEU A 1035 27.62 22.22 -22.10
C LEU A 1035 26.99 21.95 -23.47
N GLU A 1036 26.68 20.69 -23.78
CA GLU A 1036 26.01 20.29 -25.02
C GLU A 1036 24.59 20.87 -25.11
N ALA A 1037 23.82 20.82 -24.00
CA ALA A 1037 22.47 21.37 -23.97
C ALA A 1037 22.40 22.88 -24.22
N ASN A 1038 23.50 23.61 -23.92
CA ASN A 1038 23.59 25.06 -24.07
C ASN A 1038 24.46 25.52 -25.26
N ASN A 1039 24.91 24.59 -26.12
CA ASN A 1039 25.86 24.87 -27.21
C ASN A 1039 27.15 25.60 -26.75
N PHE A 1040 27.65 25.26 -25.57
CA PHE A 1040 28.88 25.83 -24.99
C PHE A 1040 30.10 24.99 -25.40
N GLU A 1041 31.26 25.62 -25.62
CA GLU A 1041 32.47 24.90 -26.04
C GLU A 1041 32.94 23.90 -24.98
N VAL A 1042 33.11 22.63 -25.38
CA VAL A 1042 33.54 21.55 -24.48
C VAL A 1042 35.07 21.60 -24.32
N PRO A 1043 35.60 21.76 -23.09
CA PRO A 1043 37.04 21.78 -22.86
C PRO A 1043 37.72 20.48 -23.30
N VAL A 1044 38.86 20.57 -23.98
CA VAL A 1044 39.61 19.41 -24.53
C VAL A 1044 39.97 18.39 -23.45
N GLY A 1045 40.32 18.85 -22.24
CA GLY A 1045 40.63 17.99 -21.09
C GLY A 1045 39.43 17.17 -20.59
N LEU A 1046 38.19 17.62 -20.80
CA LEU A 1046 36.98 16.91 -20.38
C LEU A 1046 36.76 15.63 -21.20
N GLN A 1047 37.13 15.64 -22.49
CA GLN A 1047 37.01 14.48 -23.37
C GLN A 1047 37.87 13.30 -22.95
N MET A 1048 38.94 13.53 -22.18
CA MET A 1048 39.78 12.45 -21.64
C MET A 1048 39.09 11.66 -20.53
N TYR A 1049 38.22 12.30 -19.74
CA TYR A 1049 37.48 11.66 -18.65
C TYR A 1049 36.17 10.99 -19.10
N LEU A 1050 35.75 11.24 -20.35
CA LEU A 1050 34.59 10.61 -20.99
C LEU A 1050 34.94 9.32 -21.75
N LYS A 1051 36.23 9.09 -22.01
CA LYS A 1051 36.79 7.85 -22.57
C LYS A 1051 37.14 6.87 -21.45
#